data_AF-A0AAV0URU2-F1
#
_entry.id   AF-A0AAV0URU2-F1
#
_cell.length_a   1.000
_cell.length_b   1.000
_cell.length_c   1.000
_cell.angle_alpha   90.00
_cell.angle_beta   90.00
_cell.angle_gamma   90.00
#
_symmetry.space_group_name_H-M   'P 1'
#
loop_
_entity.id
_entity.type
_entity.pdbx_description
1 polymer ?
#
loop_
_entity_poly.entity_id
_entity_poly.type
_entity_poly.pdbx_seq_one_letter_code
_entity_poly.pdbx_strand_id
1 'polypeptide(L)'
;MLSDNAGDYFMAFTIGVTILEKALYDLYEKQADPATCRKKNMILRDLLHSETLVDALPRGFLHLLKMLLLPSGLNLRNLVWHGFIIPAECPKCFGCLTMLLVMMLPAFMEDGASSSTNETVRDHHVAGLFRIDSFDGQFGTKTQEPLQEGDLRPQLDLAAVLRQELPAVRDQVIRRWTTAPFVPHGRSSLLWRAIDALVARRDELWFLFAVLPILEHALRMKFFHANQNRARLASACTSAQADAYYSTLDGFGQRDKHQVLLHPLVLMQAAGAGSASDEHDSDCNDSVMNALYEQLPFASLAALLDLFMMSSGPNLRAKLCHGETSLTSLLQSSNDEALARMKLSSATQLLFEALVLMCESSIEPSSALATETANEADKVSLPAAVRCRLQIFSDTTTCSFHPFYRLYRALTSAHCAASAFAVFRAKYTAYNLEEVDGGEPREQQGLTRVRFATFATTDGAPFTLVEKSDRVAEFLAALSAKSRSTSDLCAVKVKKEKKSFAHLIGQLSSQLDAVSARIRDDFATNHRAHLVGSRCCIFLPPTEEERTVSSIGGADLLEGSMKRRLLALGDQDGLSVAACMLEIIACCQRSLETFRSRIEQLHQLVATGKARSNHRRSLLTCIFFLPVFEHMQRVSLSIVEHQMVHLREIAATAGKVACTASGKRVLDTCPRAVHVEQLQCKLLQCITSFEGCTGSSEASQKSNEQAVERALRFLSSKAFRAAFPP
;
A
#
# COMPACT_ATOMS: atom_id res chain seq x y z
N MET A 1 -44.80 -10.92 8.35
CA MET A 1 -43.82 -11.95 7.97
C MET A 1 -43.80 -12.04 6.45
N LEU A 2 -42.85 -11.36 5.79
CA LEU A 2 -42.61 -11.56 4.36
C LEU A 2 -41.87 -12.90 4.22
N SER A 3 -42.58 -13.93 3.79
CA SER A 3 -42.01 -15.25 3.54
C SER A 3 -40.98 -15.15 2.42
N ASP A 4 -39.73 -15.27 2.82
CA ASP A 4 -38.53 -15.17 2.03
C ASP A 4 -38.47 -16.28 0.98
N ASN A 5 -38.71 -15.93 -0.28
CA ASN A 5 -38.42 -16.82 -1.39
C ASN A 5 -37.12 -16.36 -2.04
N ALA A 6 -36.05 -16.81 -1.38
CA ALA A 6 -34.75 -17.17 -1.93
C ALA A 6 -33.83 -16.02 -2.36
N GLY A 7 -34.30 -14.82 -2.71
CA GLY A 7 -33.41 -13.76 -3.19
C GLY A 7 -32.79 -14.04 -4.57
N ASP A 8 -33.20 -15.11 -5.25
CA ASP A 8 -32.73 -15.45 -6.60
C ASP A 8 -33.09 -14.36 -7.62
N TYR A 9 -34.28 -13.77 -7.52
CA TYR A 9 -34.67 -12.65 -8.39
C TYR A 9 -33.87 -11.39 -8.14
N PHE A 10 -33.50 -11.14 -6.87
CA PHE A 10 -32.60 -10.04 -6.50
C PHE A 10 -31.20 -10.28 -7.11
N MET A 11 -30.69 -11.50 -7.02
CA MET A 11 -29.41 -11.88 -7.64
C MET A 11 -29.47 -11.81 -9.17
N ALA A 12 -30.54 -12.31 -9.79
CA ALA A 12 -30.76 -12.23 -11.23
C ALA A 12 -30.78 -10.78 -11.72
N PHE A 13 -31.42 -9.87 -10.98
CA PHE A 13 -31.38 -8.44 -11.30
C PHE A 13 -29.98 -7.86 -11.12
N THR A 14 -29.32 -8.11 -9.99
CA THR A 14 -28.00 -7.55 -9.66
C THR A 14 -26.93 -7.97 -10.67
N ILE A 15 -26.89 -9.25 -11.03
CA ILE A 15 -25.98 -9.78 -12.05
C ILE A 15 -26.41 -9.30 -13.43
N GLY A 16 -27.72 -9.38 -13.74
CA GLY A 16 -28.26 -9.00 -15.03
C GLY A 16 -28.00 -7.54 -15.38
N VAL A 17 -28.10 -6.62 -14.43
CA VAL A 17 -27.89 -5.18 -14.69
C VAL A 17 -26.42 -4.88 -14.97
N THR A 18 -25.50 -5.64 -14.38
CA THR A 18 -24.07 -5.58 -14.68
C THR A 18 -23.76 -6.12 -16.08
N ILE A 19 -24.38 -7.24 -16.47
CA ILE A 19 -24.26 -7.77 -17.83
C ILE A 19 -24.83 -6.77 -18.85
N LEU A 20 -25.99 -6.17 -18.53
CA LEU A 20 -26.62 -5.16 -19.37
C LEU A 20 -25.73 -3.92 -19.56
N GLU A 21 -25.13 -3.41 -18.48
CA GLU A 21 -24.21 -2.28 -18.54
C GLU A 21 -23.02 -2.61 -19.47
N LYS A 22 -22.38 -3.77 -19.31
CA LYS A 22 -21.29 -4.20 -20.20
C LYS A 22 -21.73 -4.36 -21.66
N ALA A 23 -22.87 -5.00 -21.90
CA ALA A 23 -23.38 -5.22 -23.25
C ALA A 23 -23.68 -3.88 -23.97
N LEU A 24 -24.15 -2.86 -23.24
CA LEU A 24 -24.33 -1.51 -23.77
C LEU A 24 -22.97 -0.84 -24.11
N TYR A 25 -21.93 -1.05 -23.30
CA TYR A 25 -20.58 -0.58 -23.64
C TYR A 25 -20.03 -1.26 -24.90
N ASP A 26 -20.18 -2.57 -25.01
CA ASP A 26 -19.71 -3.32 -26.17
C ASP A 26 -20.44 -2.90 -27.45
N LEU A 27 -21.74 -2.62 -27.35
CA LEU A 27 -22.52 -2.05 -28.46
C LEU A 27 -22.00 -0.66 -28.86
N TYR A 28 -21.76 0.21 -27.88
CA TYR A 28 -21.19 1.53 -28.11
C TYR A 28 -19.81 1.46 -28.78
N GLU A 29 -18.89 0.65 -28.26
CA GLU A 29 -17.55 0.48 -28.82
C GLU A 29 -17.60 -0.04 -30.27
N LYS A 30 -18.53 -0.94 -30.57
CA LYS A 30 -18.70 -1.49 -31.93
C LYS A 30 -19.22 -0.46 -32.94
N GLN A 31 -20.06 0.47 -32.50
CA GLN A 31 -20.72 1.45 -33.37
C GLN A 31 -20.04 2.82 -33.40
N ALA A 32 -19.16 3.11 -32.44
CA ALA A 32 -18.41 4.36 -32.41
C ALA A 32 -17.43 4.44 -33.60
N ASP A 33 -17.34 5.61 -34.22
CA ASP A 33 -16.38 5.89 -35.30
C ASP A 33 -14.94 5.76 -34.76
N PRO A 34 -14.08 4.90 -35.34
CA PRO A 34 -12.68 4.74 -34.94
C PRO A 34 -11.88 6.05 -34.88
N ALA A 35 -12.24 7.06 -35.69
CA ALA A 35 -11.56 8.35 -35.73
C ALA A 35 -11.90 9.27 -34.54
N THR A 36 -13.07 9.09 -33.92
CA THR A 36 -13.53 9.89 -32.75
C THR A 36 -13.51 9.12 -31.44
N CYS A 37 -13.38 7.78 -31.51
CA CYS A 37 -13.31 6.88 -30.36
C CYS A 37 -11.97 7.02 -29.59
N ARG A 38 -11.82 8.12 -28.85
CA ARG A 38 -10.95 8.09 -27.67
C ARG A 38 -11.68 7.25 -26.63
N LYS A 39 -11.05 6.17 -26.12
CA LYS A 39 -11.55 5.40 -24.96
C LYS A 39 -11.85 6.36 -23.81
N LYS A 40 -13.08 6.84 -23.76
CA LYS A 40 -13.57 7.70 -22.69
C LYS A 40 -14.17 6.74 -21.68
N ASN A 41 -13.68 6.78 -20.45
CA ASN A 41 -14.33 6.08 -19.34
C ASN A 41 -15.68 6.77 -19.10
N MET A 42 -16.69 6.38 -19.89
CA MET A 42 -18.06 6.83 -19.69
C MET A 42 -18.59 6.10 -18.47
N ILE A 43 -19.50 6.72 -17.73
CA ILE A 43 -20.36 6.01 -16.77
C ILE A 43 -21.69 5.67 -17.48
N LEU A 44 -22.48 4.73 -16.93
CA LEU A 44 -23.76 4.31 -17.51
C LEU A 44 -24.69 5.49 -17.90
N ARG A 45 -24.70 6.55 -17.08
CA ARG A 45 -25.45 7.78 -17.40
C ARG A 45 -24.98 8.37 -18.72
N ASP A 46 -23.69 8.56 -18.89
CA ASP A 46 -23.11 9.20 -20.05
C ASP A 46 -23.29 8.29 -21.29
N LEU A 47 -23.15 6.97 -21.09
CA LEU A 47 -23.38 5.96 -22.12
C LEU A 47 -24.80 6.04 -22.71
N LEU A 48 -25.83 6.10 -21.87
CA LEU A 48 -27.24 6.21 -22.29
C LEU A 48 -27.60 7.57 -22.92
N HIS A 49 -26.75 8.59 -22.78
CA HIS A 49 -26.90 9.89 -23.43
C HIS A 49 -26.00 10.05 -24.66
N SER A 50 -25.18 9.05 -25.01
CA SER A 50 -24.34 9.12 -26.20
C SER A 50 -25.18 9.18 -27.47
N GLU A 51 -24.76 10.02 -28.41
CA GLU A 51 -25.38 10.08 -29.74
C GLU A 51 -25.33 8.70 -30.42
N THR A 52 -24.22 7.98 -30.26
CA THR A 52 -24.03 6.61 -30.77
C THR A 52 -25.14 5.65 -30.34
N LEU A 53 -25.45 5.55 -29.04
CA LEU A 53 -26.54 4.66 -28.59
C LEU A 53 -27.94 5.23 -28.87
N VAL A 54 -28.09 6.56 -28.94
CA VAL A 54 -29.35 7.21 -29.33
C VAL A 54 -29.73 6.85 -30.76
N ASP A 55 -28.75 6.79 -31.66
CA ASP A 55 -28.97 6.45 -33.06
C ASP A 55 -29.15 4.93 -33.28
N ALA A 56 -28.51 4.12 -32.43
CA ALA A 56 -28.51 2.67 -32.57
C ALA A 56 -29.71 1.94 -31.95
N LEU A 57 -30.26 2.46 -30.85
CA LEU A 57 -31.30 1.79 -30.09
C LEU A 57 -32.69 2.37 -30.39
N PRO A 58 -33.75 1.53 -30.46
CA PRO A 58 -35.11 2.02 -30.61
C PRO A 58 -35.48 3.00 -29.49
N ARG A 59 -36.16 4.11 -29.85
CA ARG A 59 -36.52 5.18 -28.89
C ARG A 59 -37.24 4.65 -27.64
N GLY A 60 -38.18 3.72 -27.80
CA GLY A 60 -38.91 3.11 -26.69
C GLY A 60 -38.03 2.28 -25.75
N PHE A 61 -37.07 1.53 -26.34
CA PHE A 61 -36.11 0.73 -25.57
C PHE A 61 -35.15 1.63 -24.78
N LEU A 62 -34.59 2.65 -25.44
CA LEU A 62 -33.72 3.62 -24.77
C LEU A 62 -34.46 4.40 -23.67
N HIS A 63 -35.71 4.79 -23.91
CA HIS A 63 -36.54 5.45 -22.91
C HIS A 63 -36.78 4.56 -21.69
N LEU A 64 -37.06 3.27 -21.90
CA LEU A 64 -37.18 2.29 -20.81
C LEU A 64 -35.89 2.16 -20.01
N LEU A 65 -34.73 2.04 -20.67
CA LEU A 65 -33.42 2.01 -19.99
C LEU A 65 -33.19 3.28 -19.15
N LYS A 66 -33.51 4.45 -19.70
CA LYS A 66 -33.40 5.73 -19.00
C LYS A 66 -34.29 5.79 -17.77
N MET A 67 -35.55 5.37 -17.89
CA MET A 67 -36.49 5.30 -16.76
C MET A 67 -36.02 4.34 -15.65
N LEU A 68 -35.42 3.20 -16.00
CA LEU A 68 -35.00 2.20 -15.02
C LEU A 68 -33.67 2.55 -14.34
N LEU A 69 -32.72 3.12 -15.07
CA LEU A 69 -31.30 3.14 -14.67
C LEU A 69 -30.75 4.54 -14.35
N LEU A 70 -31.39 5.63 -14.80
CA LEU A 70 -30.90 6.98 -14.55
C LEU A 70 -31.41 7.56 -13.22
N PRO A 71 -30.68 8.55 -12.65
CA PRO A 71 -31.13 9.28 -11.47
C PRO A 71 -32.47 10.01 -11.65
N SER A 72 -32.79 10.45 -12.88
CA SER A 72 -34.09 11.08 -13.21
C SER A 72 -35.25 10.09 -13.32
N GLY A 73 -34.98 8.79 -13.19
CA GLY A 73 -35.96 7.72 -13.16
C GLY A 73 -35.92 6.97 -11.83
N LEU A 74 -36.06 5.64 -11.88
CA LEU A 74 -36.05 4.78 -10.69
C LEU A 74 -34.64 4.54 -10.13
N ASN A 75 -33.59 4.72 -10.94
CA ASN A 75 -32.20 4.49 -10.54
C ASN A 75 -31.94 3.10 -9.92
N LEU A 76 -32.67 2.07 -10.38
CA LEU A 76 -32.74 0.75 -9.73
C LEU A 76 -31.36 0.10 -9.58
N ARG A 77 -30.48 0.28 -10.58
CA ARG A 77 -29.10 -0.20 -10.55
C ARG A 77 -28.38 0.28 -9.30
N ASN A 78 -28.42 1.57 -9.02
CA ASN A 78 -27.73 2.16 -7.87
C ASN A 78 -28.45 1.82 -6.56
N LEU A 79 -29.79 1.80 -6.54
CA LEU A 79 -30.54 1.41 -5.35
C LEU A 79 -30.22 -0.02 -4.90
N VAL A 80 -30.09 -0.96 -5.84
CA VAL A 80 -29.74 -2.35 -5.54
C VAL A 80 -28.26 -2.48 -5.15
N TRP A 81 -27.33 -1.97 -5.96
CA TRP A 81 -25.89 -2.10 -5.70
C TRP A 81 -25.46 -1.44 -4.39
N HIS A 82 -26.05 -0.30 -4.04
CA HIS A 82 -25.77 0.39 -2.78
C HIS A 82 -26.59 -0.16 -1.60
N GLY A 83 -27.37 -1.23 -1.80
CA GLY A 83 -28.03 -1.94 -0.71
C GLY A 83 -29.24 -1.21 -0.10
N PHE A 84 -29.86 -0.26 -0.82
CA PHE A 84 -31.09 0.41 -0.37
C PHE A 84 -32.33 -0.49 -0.49
N ILE A 85 -32.35 -1.41 -1.47
CA ILE A 85 -33.46 -2.37 -1.65
C ILE A 85 -33.06 -3.71 -1.03
N ILE A 86 -33.85 -4.22 -0.08
CA ILE A 86 -33.66 -5.58 0.45
C ILE A 86 -34.26 -6.64 -0.50
N PRO A 87 -33.82 -7.90 -0.46
CA PRO A 87 -34.26 -8.92 -1.42
C PRO A 87 -35.78 -9.13 -1.41
N ALA A 88 -36.42 -9.05 -0.24
CA ALA A 88 -37.87 -9.19 -0.09
C ALA A 88 -38.66 -8.01 -0.71
N GLU A 89 -38.04 -6.84 -0.87
CA GLU A 89 -38.65 -5.65 -1.46
C GLU A 89 -38.42 -5.55 -2.96
N CYS A 90 -37.53 -6.36 -3.53
CA CYS A 90 -37.21 -6.32 -4.95
C CYS A 90 -38.28 -7.06 -5.77
N PRO A 91 -39.06 -6.35 -6.62
CA PRO A 91 -40.06 -6.99 -7.47
C PRO A 91 -39.43 -8.03 -8.39
N LYS A 92 -39.98 -9.25 -8.38
CA LYS A 92 -39.50 -10.37 -9.21
C LYS A 92 -39.43 -10.04 -10.70
N CYS A 93 -40.34 -9.18 -11.17
CA CYS A 93 -40.40 -8.75 -12.56
C CYS A 93 -39.14 -8.01 -13.02
N PHE A 94 -38.40 -7.34 -12.12
CA PHE A 94 -37.19 -6.64 -12.50
C PHE A 94 -36.09 -7.60 -12.94
N GLY A 95 -35.91 -8.74 -12.26
CA GLY A 95 -34.96 -9.77 -12.69
C GLY A 95 -35.30 -10.29 -14.09
N CYS A 96 -36.57 -10.65 -14.33
CA CYS A 96 -37.03 -11.12 -15.64
C CYS A 96 -36.87 -10.04 -16.73
N LEU A 97 -37.25 -8.80 -16.42
CA LEU A 97 -37.15 -7.67 -17.34
C LEU A 97 -35.70 -7.44 -17.75
N THR A 98 -34.77 -7.42 -16.79
CA THR A 98 -33.35 -7.23 -17.10
C THR A 98 -32.81 -8.34 -17.99
N MET A 99 -33.19 -9.61 -17.78
CA MET A 99 -32.81 -10.69 -18.70
C MET A 99 -33.35 -10.46 -20.11
N LEU A 100 -34.61 -10.05 -20.25
CA LEU A 100 -35.19 -9.70 -21.55
C LEU A 100 -34.41 -8.54 -22.20
N LEU A 101 -34.09 -7.48 -21.45
CA LEU A 101 -33.33 -6.34 -21.97
C LEU A 101 -31.95 -6.77 -22.49
N VAL A 102 -31.25 -7.65 -21.77
CA VAL A 102 -29.97 -8.23 -22.20
C VAL A 102 -30.14 -9.05 -23.48
N MET A 103 -31.14 -9.93 -23.54
CA MET A 103 -31.39 -10.79 -24.71
C MET A 103 -31.82 -10.02 -25.96
N MET A 104 -32.33 -8.80 -25.82
CA MET A 104 -32.70 -7.93 -26.95
C MET A 104 -31.50 -7.23 -27.59
N LEU A 105 -30.38 -7.03 -26.86
CA LEU A 105 -29.23 -6.28 -27.37
C LEU A 105 -28.51 -6.89 -28.58
N PRO A 106 -28.31 -8.23 -28.68
CA PRO A 106 -27.65 -8.84 -29.82
C PRO A 106 -28.28 -8.51 -31.17
N ALA A 107 -29.60 -8.32 -31.24
CA ALA A 107 -30.29 -7.95 -32.47
C ALA A 107 -29.82 -6.60 -33.04
N PHE A 108 -29.30 -5.71 -32.20
CA PHE A 108 -28.74 -4.41 -32.61
C PHE A 108 -27.23 -4.48 -32.87
N MET A 109 -26.60 -5.64 -32.64
CA MET A 109 -25.20 -5.87 -32.91
C MET A 109 -24.94 -6.47 -34.31
N GLU A 110 -25.94 -6.99 -35.02
CA GLU A 110 -25.73 -7.88 -36.18
C GLU A 110 -25.73 -7.25 -37.59
N ASP A 111 -25.81 -5.93 -37.77
CA ASP A 111 -25.91 -5.33 -39.12
C ASP A 111 -24.58 -5.15 -39.90
N GLY A 112 -23.64 -6.10 -39.83
CA GLY A 112 -22.41 -5.97 -40.65
C GLY A 112 -21.34 -7.05 -40.60
N ALA A 113 -21.66 -8.31 -40.34
CA ALA A 113 -20.65 -9.38 -40.41
C ALA A 113 -20.68 -10.09 -41.77
N SER A 114 -19.85 -9.59 -42.71
CA SER A 114 -19.19 -10.49 -43.65
C SER A 114 -18.41 -11.54 -42.87
N SER A 115 -18.59 -12.79 -43.27
CA SER A 115 -17.98 -13.97 -42.70
C SER A 115 -16.45 -13.96 -42.83
N SER A 116 -15.73 -13.47 -41.83
CA SER A 116 -14.32 -13.82 -41.65
C SER A 116 -13.85 -13.63 -40.20
N THR A 117 -13.40 -14.75 -39.61
CA THR A 117 -12.56 -14.87 -38.40
C THR A 117 -13.15 -14.36 -37.06
N ASN A 118 -14.01 -15.17 -36.44
CA ASN A 118 -14.71 -14.89 -35.17
C ASN A 118 -14.00 -15.35 -33.89
N GLU A 119 -12.84 -16.03 -33.96
CA GLU A 119 -12.14 -16.52 -32.75
C GLU A 119 -11.18 -15.48 -32.16
N THR A 120 -10.40 -14.78 -33.00
CA THR A 120 -9.38 -13.81 -32.54
C THR A 120 -9.97 -12.54 -31.93
N VAL A 121 -11.17 -12.09 -32.35
CA VAL A 121 -11.86 -10.90 -31.80
C VAL A 121 -12.50 -11.20 -30.44
N ARG A 122 -13.04 -12.41 -30.24
CA ARG A 122 -13.58 -12.85 -28.93
C ARG A 122 -12.48 -12.93 -27.87
N ASP A 123 -11.31 -13.44 -28.24
CA ASP A 123 -10.17 -13.53 -27.32
C ASP A 123 -9.61 -12.16 -26.91
N HIS A 124 -9.63 -11.16 -27.81
CA HIS A 124 -9.21 -9.81 -27.48
C HIS A 124 -10.15 -9.07 -26.51
N HIS A 125 -11.47 -9.29 -26.57
CA HIS A 125 -12.43 -8.69 -25.64
C HIS A 125 -12.37 -9.32 -24.23
N VAL A 126 -12.12 -10.63 -24.13
CA VAL A 126 -11.99 -11.33 -22.84
C VAL A 126 -10.65 -11.01 -22.16
N ALA A 127 -9.58 -10.79 -22.93
CA ALA A 127 -8.25 -10.45 -22.39
C ALA A 127 -8.19 -9.10 -21.63
N GLY A 128 -9.18 -8.22 -21.81
CA GLY A 128 -9.27 -6.92 -21.14
C GLY A 128 -10.09 -6.90 -19.84
N LEU A 129 -10.77 -8.00 -19.48
CA LEU A 129 -11.63 -8.04 -18.30
C LEU A 129 -10.83 -8.27 -17.02
N PHE A 130 -11.25 -7.61 -15.94
CA PHE A 130 -10.72 -7.80 -14.61
C PHE A 130 -10.99 -9.23 -14.12
N ARG A 131 -9.95 -9.91 -13.65
CA ARG A 131 -10.07 -11.18 -12.94
C ARG A 131 -9.88 -10.96 -11.44
N ILE A 132 -10.70 -11.60 -10.62
CA ILE A 132 -10.68 -11.39 -9.17
C ILE A 132 -9.33 -11.82 -8.57
N ASP A 133 -8.70 -12.86 -9.12
CA ASP A 133 -7.39 -13.40 -8.72
C ASP A 133 -6.18 -12.57 -9.19
N SER A 134 -6.40 -11.51 -9.99
CA SER A 134 -5.29 -10.69 -10.55
C SER A 134 -4.46 -9.95 -9.48
N PHE A 135 -4.98 -9.83 -8.26
CA PHE A 135 -4.31 -9.16 -7.14
C PHE A 135 -3.74 -10.12 -6.09
N ASP A 136 -3.81 -11.43 -6.28
CA ASP A 136 -3.46 -12.42 -5.24
C ASP A 136 -2.03 -12.26 -4.69
N GLY A 137 -1.08 -11.91 -5.55
CA GLY A 137 0.33 -11.67 -5.19
C GLY A 137 0.64 -10.25 -4.68
N GLN A 138 -0.35 -9.36 -4.60
CA GLN A 138 -0.15 -7.95 -4.25
C GLN A 138 -0.54 -7.60 -2.81
N PHE A 139 -1.31 -8.45 -2.14
CA PHE A 139 -1.69 -8.27 -0.75
C PHE A 139 -0.52 -8.61 0.19
N GLY A 140 -0.21 -7.73 1.13
CA GLY A 140 0.92 -7.86 2.06
C GLY A 140 0.48 -8.08 3.52
N THR A 141 1.17 -8.98 4.24
CA THR A 141 0.96 -9.25 5.67
C THR A 141 2.10 -8.66 6.53
N LYS A 142 1.92 -8.58 7.86
CA LYS A 142 2.94 -8.05 8.80
C LYS A 142 4.25 -8.84 8.82
N THR A 143 4.21 -10.13 8.47
CA THR A 143 5.32 -11.05 8.71
C THR A 143 5.58 -11.85 7.44
N GLN A 144 6.60 -11.45 6.69
CA GLN A 144 7.33 -12.37 5.80
C GLN A 144 8.46 -13.05 6.61
N GLU A 145 8.18 -13.52 7.83
CA GLU A 145 9.05 -14.50 8.45
C GLU A 145 8.68 -15.88 7.88
N PRO A 146 9.66 -16.69 7.46
CA PRO A 146 9.38 -18.04 6.99
C PRO A 146 8.77 -18.83 8.15
N LEU A 147 7.46 -19.09 8.05
CA LEU A 147 6.75 -20.02 8.92
C LEU A 147 7.50 -21.37 8.87
N GLN A 148 7.81 -21.93 10.05
CA GLN A 148 8.44 -23.25 10.15
C GLN A 148 7.63 -24.28 9.36
N GLU A 149 8.31 -25.03 8.49
CA GLU A 149 7.74 -26.13 7.71
C GLU A 149 7.15 -27.18 8.67
N GLY A 150 5.81 -27.33 8.69
CA GLY A 150 5.18 -28.42 9.43
C GLY A 150 3.70 -28.23 9.77
N ASP A 151 3.22 -27.00 9.98
CA ASP A 151 1.80 -26.76 10.31
C ASP A 151 1.05 -26.23 9.07
N LEU A 152 0.11 -27.01 8.55
CA LEU A 152 -0.75 -26.64 7.42
C LEU A 152 -1.96 -25.78 7.86
N ARG A 153 -2.26 -25.72 9.17
CA ARG A 153 -3.41 -24.95 9.71
C ARG A 153 -3.29 -23.43 9.55
N PRO A 154 -2.10 -22.79 9.66
CA PRO A 154 -1.92 -21.37 9.37
C PRO A 154 -2.15 -20.97 7.90
N GLN A 155 -2.17 -21.94 6.97
CA GLN A 155 -2.25 -21.70 5.52
C GLN A 155 -3.66 -21.86 4.93
N LEU A 156 -4.63 -22.34 5.71
CA LEU A 156 -6.01 -22.54 5.27
C LEU A 156 -6.83 -21.25 5.41
N ASP A 157 -7.58 -20.92 4.35
CA ASP A 157 -8.56 -19.82 4.38
C ASP A 157 -9.79 -20.18 5.24
N LEU A 158 -10.55 -19.17 5.68
CA LEU A 158 -11.73 -19.38 6.53
C LEU A 158 -12.79 -20.29 5.89
N ALA A 159 -13.01 -20.22 4.58
CA ALA A 159 -13.97 -21.10 3.92
C ALA A 159 -13.48 -22.56 3.90
N ALA A 160 -12.17 -22.79 3.81
CA ALA A 160 -11.56 -24.10 3.93
C ALA A 160 -11.63 -24.66 5.34
N VAL A 161 -11.44 -23.81 6.36
CA VAL A 161 -11.68 -24.18 7.75
C VAL A 161 -13.13 -24.63 7.95
N LEU A 162 -14.10 -23.84 7.46
CA LEU A 162 -15.53 -24.18 7.57
C LEU A 162 -15.92 -25.45 6.80
N ARG A 163 -15.24 -25.77 5.69
CA ARG A 163 -15.46 -27.03 4.95
C ARG A 163 -15.03 -28.26 5.73
N GLN A 164 -14.07 -28.13 6.66
CA GLN A 164 -13.60 -29.23 7.50
C GLN A 164 -14.47 -29.46 8.73
N GLU A 165 -15.29 -28.47 9.11
CA GLU A 165 -16.25 -28.60 10.21
C GLU A 165 -17.44 -29.48 9.84
N LEU A 166 -18.04 -30.12 10.85
CA LEU A 166 -19.28 -30.89 10.66
C LEU A 166 -20.40 -29.97 10.14
N PRO A 167 -21.28 -30.44 9.21
CA PRO A 167 -22.33 -29.61 8.62
C PRO A 167 -23.20 -28.88 9.66
N ALA A 168 -23.60 -29.56 10.74
CA ALA A 168 -24.40 -28.94 11.81
C ALA A 168 -23.66 -27.80 12.54
N VAL A 169 -22.36 -27.97 12.78
CA VAL A 169 -21.51 -26.95 13.43
C VAL A 169 -21.32 -25.77 12.49
N ARG A 170 -21.02 -26.04 11.22
CA ARG A 170 -20.90 -25.04 10.17
C ARG A 170 -22.17 -24.21 10.05
N ASP A 171 -23.33 -24.85 9.97
CA ASP A 171 -24.63 -24.17 9.84
C ASP A 171 -24.91 -23.31 11.09
N GLN A 172 -24.57 -23.78 12.28
CA GLN A 172 -24.72 -23.01 13.51
C GLN A 172 -23.81 -21.76 13.53
N VAL A 173 -22.58 -21.88 13.05
CA VAL A 173 -21.62 -20.77 12.93
C VAL A 173 -22.09 -19.76 11.88
N ILE A 174 -22.55 -20.21 10.72
CA ILE A 174 -23.11 -19.33 9.68
C ILE A 174 -24.37 -18.62 10.22
N ARG A 175 -25.22 -19.32 10.97
CA ARG A 175 -26.40 -18.72 11.62
C ARG A 175 -26.01 -17.56 12.53
N ARG A 176 -25.03 -17.80 13.40
CA ARG A 176 -24.50 -16.81 14.33
C ARG A 176 -24.08 -15.52 13.61
N TRP A 177 -23.39 -15.63 12.47
CA TRP A 177 -22.96 -14.46 11.69
C TRP A 177 -24.11 -13.78 10.95
N THR A 178 -24.99 -14.56 10.32
CA THR A 178 -26.11 -14.03 9.52
C THR A 178 -27.17 -13.32 10.38
N THR A 179 -27.23 -13.61 11.68
CA THR A 179 -28.09 -12.94 12.65
C THR A 179 -27.34 -11.93 13.54
N ALA A 180 -26.07 -11.63 13.24
CA ALA A 180 -25.29 -10.69 14.03
C ALA A 180 -25.88 -9.26 13.93
N PRO A 181 -25.78 -8.43 15.00
CA PRO A 181 -26.26 -7.03 14.97
C PRO A 181 -25.65 -6.16 13.88
N PHE A 182 -24.49 -6.55 13.32
CA PHE A 182 -23.89 -5.89 12.17
C PHE A 182 -24.71 -6.06 10.88
N VAL A 183 -25.42 -7.19 10.72
CA VAL A 183 -26.17 -7.52 9.49
C VAL A 183 -27.53 -6.81 9.51
N PRO A 184 -27.84 -5.96 8.51
CA PRO A 184 -29.14 -5.29 8.45
C PRO A 184 -30.31 -6.27 8.34
N HIS A 185 -31.46 -5.89 8.90
CA HIS A 185 -32.69 -6.65 8.81
C HIS A 185 -33.06 -6.96 7.35
N GLY A 186 -33.58 -8.16 7.11
CA GLY A 186 -33.94 -8.62 5.77
C GLY A 186 -32.77 -9.05 4.88
N ARG A 187 -31.53 -9.07 5.40
CA ARG A 187 -30.34 -9.54 4.65
C ARG A 187 -29.85 -10.92 5.06
N SER A 188 -30.28 -11.45 6.21
CA SER A 188 -29.76 -12.68 6.80
C SER A 188 -29.78 -13.88 5.86
N SER A 189 -30.89 -14.13 5.16
CA SER A 189 -31.00 -15.30 4.28
C SER A 189 -30.15 -15.18 3.03
N LEU A 190 -30.04 -13.98 2.44
CA LEU A 190 -29.15 -13.75 1.30
C LEU A 190 -27.68 -13.94 1.72
N LEU A 191 -27.29 -13.42 2.88
CA LEU A 191 -25.95 -13.63 3.43
C LEU A 191 -25.67 -15.10 3.73
N TRP A 192 -26.63 -15.83 4.29
CA TRP A 192 -26.51 -17.27 4.52
C TRP A 192 -26.19 -18.00 3.21
N ARG A 193 -27.00 -17.76 2.19
CA ARG A 193 -26.80 -18.37 0.87
C ARG A 193 -25.48 -17.97 0.23
N ALA A 194 -24.99 -16.76 0.50
CA ALA A 194 -23.71 -16.29 0.00
C ALA A 194 -22.56 -17.07 0.62
N ILE A 195 -22.57 -17.21 1.94
CA ILE A 195 -21.57 -17.97 2.66
C ILE A 195 -21.64 -19.44 2.26
N ASP A 196 -22.84 -20.01 2.11
CA ASP A 196 -23.02 -21.38 1.62
C ASP A 196 -22.48 -21.56 0.18
N ALA A 197 -22.77 -20.61 -0.73
CA ALA A 197 -22.21 -20.61 -2.09
C ALA A 197 -20.68 -20.61 -2.09
N LEU A 198 -20.06 -19.78 -1.25
CA LEU A 198 -18.61 -19.70 -1.13
C LEU A 198 -18.01 -20.97 -0.51
N VAL A 199 -18.60 -21.46 0.58
CA VAL A 199 -18.05 -22.56 1.38
C VAL A 199 -18.30 -23.90 0.70
N ALA A 200 -19.53 -24.18 0.26
CA ALA A 200 -19.90 -25.45 -0.35
C ALA A 200 -19.52 -25.55 -1.83
N ARG A 201 -19.66 -24.46 -2.60
CA ARG A 201 -19.50 -24.48 -4.07
C ARG A 201 -18.28 -23.71 -4.58
N ARG A 202 -17.57 -22.97 -3.71
CA ARG A 202 -16.48 -22.06 -4.09
C ARG A 202 -16.90 -21.00 -5.13
N ASP A 203 -18.17 -20.62 -5.10
CA ASP A 203 -18.73 -19.65 -6.04
C ASP A 203 -18.43 -18.23 -5.55
N GLU A 204 -17.25 -17.73 -5.91
CA GLU A 204 -16.76 -16.40 -5.51
C GLU A 204 -17.65 -15.29 -6.05
N LEU A 205 -18.06 -15.37 -7.33
CA LEU A 205 -18.86 -14.33 -7.94
C LEU A 205 -20.24 -14.25 -7.29
N TRP A 206 -20.92 -15.37 -7.07
CA TRP A 206 -22.20 -15.37 -6.38
C TRP A 206 -22.07 -14.76 -4.98
N PHE A 207 -21.03 -15.13 -4.22
CA PHE A 207 -20.74 -14.54 -2.92
C PHE A 207 -20.54 -13.02 -3.02
N LEU A 208 -19.72 -12.54 -3.95
CA LEU A 208 -19.41 -11.12 -4.09
C LEU A 208 -20.64 -10.29 -4.50
N PHE A 209 -21.40 -10.73 -5.50
CA PHE A 209 -22.63 -10.04 -5.93
C PHE A 209 -23.69 -9.98 -4.80
N ALA A 210 -23.78 -11.02 -3.97
CA ALA A 210 -24.71 -11.06 -2.84
C ALA A 210 -24.24 -10.20 -1.66
N VAL A 211 -22.94 -10.26 -1.32
CA VAL A 211 -22.40 -9.63 -0.10
C VAL A 211 -22.16 -8.14 -0.25
N LEU A 212 -21.74 -7.65 -1.42
CA LEU A 212 -21.39 -6.23 -1.57
C LEU A 212 -22.56 -5.27 -1.22
N PRO A 213 -23.81 -5.49 -1.70
CA PRO A 213 -24.95 -4.69 -1.27
C PRO A 213 -25.26 -4.80 0.24
N ILE A 214 -25.06 -5.98 0.83
CA ILE A 214 -25.28 -6.22 2.26
C ILE A 214 -24.26 -5.44 3.09
N LEU A 215 -22.99 -5.56 2.71
CA LEU A 215 -21.87 -4.89 3.34
C LEU A 215 -22.03 -3.37 3.28
N GLU A 216 -22.36 -2.82 2.11
CA GLU A 216 -22.51 -1.38 1.94
C GLU A 216 -23.66 -0.84 2.80
N HIS A 217 -24.79 -1.55 2.89
CA HIS A 217 -25.87 -1.20 3.80
C HIS A 217 -25.42 -1.29 5.27
N ALA A 218 -24.75 -2.37 5.67
CA ALA A 218 -24.24 -2.54 7.03
C ALA A 218 -23.29 -1.40 7.44
N LEU A 219 -22.33 -1.09 6.56
CA LEU A 219 -21.36 0.00 6.75
C LEU A 219 -22.05 1.36 6.79
N ARG A 220 -23.08 1.61 5.97
CA ARG A 220 -23.86 2.86 6.01
C ARG A 220 -24.53 3.07 7.37
N MET A 221 -25.16 2.02 7.92
CA MET A 221 -25.79 2.10 9.23
C MET A 221 -24.75 2.34 10.33
N LYS A 222 -23.63 1.62 10.30
CA LYS A 222 -22.52 1.85 11.25
C LYS A 222 -21.92 3.24 11.10
N PHE A 223 -21.73 3.72 9.88
CA PHE A 223 -21.22 5.06 9.59
C PHE A 223 -22.10 6.14 10.20
N PHE A 224 -23.42 6.04 9.98
CA PHE A 224 -24.39 6.96 10.56
C PHE A 224 -24.31 6.94 12.08
N HIS A 225 -24.45 5.78 12.72
CA HIS A 225 -24.41 5.69 14.18
C HIS A 225 -23.09 6.17 14.78
N ALA A 226 -21.96 5.88 14.13
CA ALA A 226 -20.64 6.27 14.61
C ALA A 226 -20.41 7.79 14.51
N ASN A 227 -20.95 8.44 13.46
CA ASN A 227 -20.66 9.83 13.14
C ASN A 227 -21.82 10.80 13.40
N GLN A 228 -23.01 10.32 13.80
CA GLN A 228 -24.21 11.14 13.96
C GLN A 228 -23.95 12.37 14.84
N ASN A 229 -23.39 12.17 16.03
CA ASN A 229 -23.12 13.25 16.97
C ASN A 229 -21.92 14.11 16.54
N ARG A 230 -20.91 13.48 15.94
CA ARG A 230 -19.64 14.15 15.56
C ARG A 230 -19.80 15.07 14.36
N ALA A 231 -20.54 14.63 13.34
CA ALA A 231 -20.69 15.31 12.06
C ALA A 231 -22.10 15.91 11.85
N ARG A 232 -22.99 15.78 12.85
CA ARG A 232 -24.40 16.23 12.80
C ARG A 232 -25.17 15.64 11.60
N LEU A 233 -24.94 14.36 11.31
CA LEU A 233 -25.56 13.70 10.17
C LEU A 233 -27.08 13.58 10.37
N ALA A 234 -27.84 14.00 9.37
CA ALA A 234 -29.28 13.73 9.29
C ALA A 234 -29.53 12.24 9.00
N SER A 235 -30.65 11.72 9.53
CA SER A 235 -31.11 10.35 9.25
C SER A 235 -31.30 10.07 7.74
N ALA A 236 -31.51 11.12 6.94
CA ALA A 236 -31.55 11.09 5.49
C ALA A 236 -30.36 10.35 4.84
N CYS A 237 -29.17 10.35 5.46
CA CYS A 237 -27.99 9.65 4.93
C CYS A 237 -28.12 8.13 4.92
N THR A 238 -29.09 7.57 5.67
CA THR A 238 -29.37 6.13 5.73
C THR A 238 -30.32 5.66 4.63
N SER A 239 -31.07 6.59 4.02
CA SER A 239 -32.12 6.31 3.04
C SER A 239 -31.78 6.86 1.66
N ALA A 240 -32.30 6.24 0.59
CA ALA A 240 -32.25 6.83 -0.73
C ALA A 240 -33.30 7.94 -0.86
N GLN A 241 -32.88 9.14 -1.24
CA GLN A 241 -33.76 10.27 -1.50
C GLN A 241 -33.77 10.60 -2.99
N ALA A 242 -34.93 10.98 -3.51
CA ALA A 242 -35.04 11.47 -4.88
C ALA A 242 -34.18 12.74 -5.05
N ASP A 243 -33.52 12.87 -6.20
CA ASP A 243 -32.70 14.03 -6.59
C ASP A 243 -31.56 14.41 -5.64
N ALA A 244 -31.16 13.51 -4.74
CA ALA A 244 -30.04 13.70 -3.83
C ALA A 244 -28.94 12.65 -4.05
N TYR A 245 -27.69 13.02 -3.73
CA TYR A 245 -26.60 12.06 -3.72
C TYR A 245 -26.72 11.09 -2.54
N TYR A 246 -26.34 9.84 -2.78
CA TYR A 246 -26.36 8.78 -1.77
C TYR A 246 -25.08 8.78 -0.94
N SER A 247 -25.18 8.32 0.31
CA SER A 247 -23.99 7.97 1.09
C SER A 247 -23.52 6.57 0.71
N THR A 248 -22.32 6.46 0.15
CA THR A 248 -21.89 5.25 -0.57
C THR A 248 -20.50 4.79 -0.18
N LEU A 249 -20.26 3.49 -0.34
CA LEU A 249 -18.94 2.88 -0.16
C LEU A 249 -17.97 3.32 -1.27
N ASP A 250 -18.50 3.63 -2.45
CA ASP A 250 -17.75 4.05 -3.62
C ASP A 250 -17.84 5.57 -3.82
N GLY A 251 -16.74 6.22 -4.14
CA GLY A 251 -16.69 7.67 -4.29
C GLY A 251 -15.29 8.22 -4.46
N PHE A 252 -14.38 7.44 -5.06
CA PHE A 252 -13.02 7.90 -5.31
C PHE A 252 -13.06 9.19 -6.13
N GLY A 253 -12.50 10.27 -5.58
CA GLY A 253 -12.49 11.60 -6.22
C GLY A 253 -13.84 12.33 -6.25
N GLN A 254 -14.83 11.93 -5.45
CA GLN A 254 -16.15 12.59 -5.36
C GLN A 254 -16.55 12.96 -3.92
N ARG A 255 -15.57 13.08 -3.01
CA ARG A 255 -15.79 13.44 -1.61
C ARG A 255 -16.49 14.80 -1.44
N ASP A 256 -16.27 15.71 -2.36
CA ASP A 256 -16.90 17.03 -2.41
C ASP A 256 -18.41 16.96 -2.68
N LYS A 257 -18.91 15.86 -3.24
CA LYS A 257 -20.30 15.72 -3.69
C LYS A 257 -21.19 15.00 -2.67
N HIS A 258 -20.64 14.02 -1.95
CA HIS A 258 -21.42 13.20 -1.02
C HIS A 258 -20.56 12.49 0.03
N GLN A 259 -21.22 11.87 1.01
CA GLN A 259 -20.54 11.12 2.05
C GLN A 259 -19.99 9.81 1.50
N VAL A 260 -18.67 9.66 1.55
CA VAL A 260 -17.96 8.41 1.22
C VAL A 260 -17.68 7.66 2.52
N LEU A 261 -18.30 6.49 2.69
CA LEU A 261 -18.42 5.83 4.00
C LEU A 261 -17.07 5.55 4.68
N LEU A 262 -16.05 5.15 3.91
CA LEU A 262 -14.73 4.81 4.43
C LEU A 262 -13.70 5.92 4.24
N HIS A 263 -14.11 7.12 3.79
CA HIS A 263 -13.19 8.24 3.71
C HIS A 263 -12.78 8.68 5.14
N PRO A 264 -11.51 9.03 5.38
CA PRO A 264 -11.03 9.39 6.73
C PRO A 264 -11.66 10.65 7.31
N LEU A 265 -12.22 11.50 6.45
CA LEU A 265 -12.97 12.71 6.81
C LEU A 265 -14.44 12.58 6.42
N VAL A 266 -15.32 13.00 7.33
CA VAL A 266 -16.77 13.12 7.15
C VAL A 266 -17.12 14.59 6.94
N LEU A 267 -17.93 14.88 5.92
CA LEU A 267 -18.42 16.25 5.69
C LEU A 267 -19.45 16.60 6.76
N MET A 268 -19.31 17.75 7.40
CA MET A 268 -20.36 18.23 8.31
C MET A 268 -21.57 18.71 7.52
N GLN A 269 -22.77 18.41 8.01
CA GLN A 269 -24.00 18.93 7.42
C GLN A 269 -24.26 20.34 7.96
N ALA A 270 -24.38 21.31 7.05
CA ALA A 270 -24.71 22.69 7.43
C ALA A 270 -26.06 22.72 8.17
N ALA A 271 -26.09 23.41 9.31
CA ALA A 271 -27.30 23.57 10.11
C ALA A 271 -28.25 24.55 9.40
N GLY A 272 -29.11 24.03 8.52
CA GLY A 272 -30.23 24.76 7.91
C GLY A 272 -29.83 25.81 6.88
N ALA A 273 -29.89 25.45 5.60
CA ALA A 273 -30.01 26.42 4.51
C ALA A 273 -31.31 26.16 3.77
N GLY A 274 -32.36 26.83 4.23
CA GLY A 274 -33.40 27.29 3.31
C GLY A 274 -32.85 28.51 2.56
N SER A 275 -33.19 28.59 1.28
CA SER A 275 -32.90 29.67 0.32
C SER A 275 -31.52 29.68 -0.33
N ALA A 276 -31.57 30.01 -1.62
CA ALA A 276 -30.55 29.90 -2.64
C ALA A 276 -29.55 31.09 -2.64
N SER A 277 -28.56 30.95 -3.52
CA SER A 277 -27.58 31.92 -4.03
C SER A 277 -26.52 32.45 -3.04
N ASP A 278 -25.25 32.07 -3.24
CA ASP A 278 -24.34 32.87 -4.08
C ASP A 278 -23.02 32.11 -4.34
N GLU A 279 -22.53 32.24 -5.57
CA GLU A 279 -21.20 31.81 -6.01
C GLU A 279 -20.16 32.82 -5.52
N HIS A 280 -19.24 32.33 -4.69
CA HIS A 280 -17.94 32.89 -4.27
C HIS A 280 -17.82 32.95 -2.74
N ASP A 281 -17.49 31.83 -2.12
CA ASP A 281 -16.41 31.84 -1.14
C ASP A 281 -15.76 30.46 -1.01
N SER A 282 -14.46 30.43 -1.22
CA SER A 282 -13.57 29.30 -0.97
C SER A 282 -13.31 29.25 0.53
N ASP A 283 -14.26 28.72 1.32
CA ASP A 283 -14.02 28.55 2.75
C ASP A 283 -14.58 27.22 3.29
N CYS A 284 -13.63 26.30 3.49
CA CYS A 284 -13.65 25.25 4.50
C CYS A 284 -15.01 24.60 4.80
N ASN A 285 -15.45 23.64 3.98
CA ASN A 285 -16.43 22.64 4.45
C ASN A 285 -15.86 21.97 5.70
N ASP A 286 -16.35 22.38 6.88
CA ASP A 286 -15.92 21.82 8.15
C ASP A 286 -16.07 20.29 8.07
N SER A 287 -14.95 19.60 8.23
CA SER A 287 -14.85 18.15 8.12
C SER A 287 -14.33 17.61 9.45
N VAL A 288 -14.83 16.45 9.86
CA VAL A 288 -14.42 15.78 11.10
C VAL A 288 -13.85 14.40 10.79
N MET A 289 -12.98 13.84 11.63
CA MET A 289 -12.48 12.49 11.36
C MET A 289 -13.62 11.47 11.41
N ASN A 290 -13.51 10.43 10.62
CA ASN A 290 -14.48 9.37 10.57
C ASN A 290 -14.33 8.42 11.76
N ALA A 291 -15.33 8.39 12.63
CA ALA A 291 -15.35 7.53 13.82
C ALA A 291 -15.32 6.03 13.49
N LEU A 292 -15.63 5.62 12.25
CA LEU A 292 -15.46 4.22 11.83
C LEU A 292 -14.01 3.73 11.95
N TYR A 293 -13.04 4.62 11.82
CA TYR A 293 -11.62 4.27 11.99
C TYR A 293 -11.30 3.82 13.41
N GLU A 294 -12.11 4.23 14.39
CA GLU A 294 -11.97 3.85 15.80
C GLU A 294 -12.81 2.62 16.13
N GLN A 295 -14.00 2.49 15.55
CA GLN A 295 -14.98 1.45 15.88
C GLN A 295 -14.79 0.12 15.13
N LEU A 296 -14.38 0.16 13.86
CA LEU A 296 -14.23 -1.07 13.07
C LEU A 296 -12.97 -1.84 13.47
N PRO A 297 -12.99 -3.19 13.55
CA PRO A 297 -11.79 -3.99 13.77
C PRO A 297 -10.69 -3.60 12.78
N PHE A 298 -9.45 -3.45 13.27
CA PHE A 298 -8.36 -2.91 12.45
C PHE A 298 -8.13 -3.73 11.17
N ALA A 299 -8.12 -5.06 11.27
CA ALA A 299 -7.93 -5.94 10.11
C ALA A 299 -9.07 -5.80 9.10
N SER A 300 -10.32 -5.71 9.55
CA SER A 300 -11.46 -5.46 8.68
C SER A 300 -11.35 -4.11 7.98
N LEU A 301 -11.05 -3.04 8.72
CA LEU A 301 -10.87 -1.70 8.13
C LEU A 301 -9.75 -1.69 7.08
N ALA A 302 -8.60 -2.29 7.38
CA ALA A 302 -7.48 -2.38 6.44
C ALA A 302 -7.86 -3.13 5.16
N ALA A 303 -8.53 -4.27 5.27
CA ALA A 303 -9.01 -5.04 4.13
C ALA A 303 -10.05 -4.26 3.30
N LEU A 304 -11.01 -3.60 3.96
CA LEU A 304 -12.02 -2.79 3.27
C LEU A 304 -11.39 -1.61 2.52
N LEU A 305 -10.40 -0.94 3.11
CA LEU A 305 -9.66 0.12 2.44
C LEU A 305 -8.94 -0.39 1.21
N ASP A 306 -8.19 -1.50 1.32
CA ASP A 306 -7.52 -2.13 0.18
C ASP A 306 -8.49 -2.49 -0.94
N LEU A 307 -9.62 -3.10 -0.60
CA LEU A 307 -10.58 -3.62 -1.58
C LEU A 307 -11.38 -2.52 -2.29
N PHE A 308 -11.63 -1.39 -1.63
CA PHE A 308 -12.61 -0.40 -2.11
C PHE A 308 -12.08 1.03 -2.28
N MET A 309 -11.08 1.45 -1.51
CA MET A 309 -10.69 2.88 -1.41
C MET A 309 -9.30 3.20 -1.96
N MET A 310 -8.40 2.21 -2.04
CA MET A 310 -7.04 2.46 -2.46
C MET A 310 -6.93 2.57 -3.98
N SER A 311 -6.31 3.64 -4.47
CA SER A 311 -6.13 3.92 -5.90
C SER A 311 -5.34 2.82 -6.64
N SER A 312 -4.40 2.18 -5.95
CA SER A 312 -3.62 1.04 -6.44
C SER A 312 -4.22 -0.33 -6.09
N GLY A 313 -5.37 -0.35 -5.40
CA GLY A 313 -6.10 -1.57 -5.05
C GLY A 313 -7.08 -2.02 -6.16
N PRO A 314 -7.75 -3.17 -5.98
CA PRO A 314 -8.65 -3.74 -6.98
C PRO A 314 -9.90 -2.91 -7.27
N ASN A 315 -10.34 -2.04 -6.35
CA ASN A 315 -11.60 -1.31 -6.45
C ASN A 315 -12.79 -2.25 -6.79
N LEU A 316 -12.86 -3.35 -6.03
CA LEU A 316 -13.63 -4.55 -6.37
C LEU A 316 -15.11 -4.25 -6.64
N ARG A 317 -15.72 -3.36 -5.84
CA ARG A 317 -17.10 -2.92 -6.02
C ARG A 317 -17.32 -2.26 -7.38
N ALA A 318 -16.45 -1.32 -7.76
CA ALA A 318 -16.55 -0.60 -9.03
C ALA A 318 -16.40 -1.58 -10.22
N LYS A 319 -15.36 -2.44 -10.18
CA LYS A 319 -15.10 -3.43 -11.24
C LYS A 319 -16.24 -4.41 -11.45
N LEU A 320 -16.90 -4.85 -10.38
CA LEU A 320 -18.06 -5.74 -10.49
C LEU A 320 -19.28 -5.00 -11.00
N CYS A 321 -19.65 -3.87 -10.40
CA CYS A 321 -20.90 -3.20 -10.75
C CYS A 321 -20.92 -2.60 -12.16
N HIS A 322 -19.77 -2.17 -12.68
CA HIS A 322 -19.64 -1.58 -14.03
C HIS A 322 -19.39 -2.60 -15.14
N GLY A 323 -19.44 -3.91 -14.83
CA GLY A 323 -19.30 -4.96 -15.85
C GLY A 323 -17.89 -5.10 -16.42
N GLU A 324 -16.88 -4.64 -15.67
CA GLU A 324 -15.47 -4.77 -16.04
C GLU A 324 -14.88 -6.13 -15.64
N THR A 325 -15.61 -6.94 -14.87
CA THR A 325 -15.15 -8.23 -14.34
C THR A 325 -15.51 -9.38 -15.26
N SER A 326 -14.60 -10.35 -15.43
CA SER A 326 -14.88 -11.59 -16.12
C SER A 326 -15.88 -12.45 -15.33
N LEU A 327 -17.00 -12.80 -15.96
CA LEU A 327 -18.06 -13.61 -15.36
C LEU A 327 -17.97 -15.09 -15.72
N THR A 328 -16.88 -15.54 -16.36
CA THR A 328 -16.73 -16.91 -16.87
C THR A 328 -16.91 -17.97 -15.78
N SER A 329 -16.50 -17.70 -14.54
CA SER A 329 -16.66 -18.65 -13.42
C SER A 329 -18.11 -18.83 -12.96
N LEU A 330 -19.04 -17.90 -13.25
CA LEU A 330 -20.48 -18.14 -13.02
C LEU A 330 -21.07 -19.21 -13.96
N LEU A 331 -20.43 -19.42 -15.12
CA LEU A 331 -20.89 -20.35 -16.16
C LEU A 331 -20.25 -21.73 -16.05
N GLN A 332 -19.20 -21.88 -15.24
CA GLN A 332 -18.51 -23.16 -15.05
C GLN A 332 -19.31 -24.07 -14.13
N SER A 333 -19.71 -25.25 -14.62
CA SER A 333 -20.43 -26.23 -13.80
C SER A 333 -19.52 -26.82 -12.72
N SER A 334 -20.04 -27.00 -11.51
CA SER A 334 -19.35 -27.56 -10.33
C SER A 334 -18.78 -28.98 -10.46
N ASN A 335 -18.89 -29.61 -11.64
CA ASN A 335 -18.44 -30.98 -11.90
C ASN A 335 -16.97 -31.06 -12.35
N ASP A 336 -16.26 -29.94 -12.48
CA ASP A 336 -14.84 -29.94 -12.85
C ASP A 336 -13.95 -30.23 -11.64
N GLU A 337 -13.25 -31.37 -11.63
CA GLU A 337 -12.21 -31.71 -10.64
C GLU A 337 -11.07 -30.66 -10.60
N ALA A 338 -10.94 -29.84 -11.64
CA ALA A 338 -10.04 -28.69 -11.68
C ALA A 338 -10.47 -27.57 -10.70
N LEU A 339 -11.78 -27.35 -10.51
CA LEU A 339 -12.33 -26.33 -9.61
C LEU A 339 -12.11 -26.69 -8.14
N ALA A 340 -12.07 -27.99 -7.82
CA ALA A 340 -11.76 -28.50 -6.48
C ALA A 340 -10.34 -28.14 -6.00
N ARG A 341 -9.41 -27.91 -6.95
CA ARG A 341 -8.02 -27.52 -6.70
C ARG A 341 -7.77 -26.00 -6.69
N MET A 342 -8.74 -25.19 -7.13
CA MET A 342 -8.59 -23.73 -7.12
C MET A 342 -8.71 -23.16 -5.70
N LYS A 343 -7.72 -22.34 -5.32
CA LYS A 343 -7.77 -21.51 -4.13
C LYS A 343 -8.71 -20.34 -4.39
N LEU A 344 -9.43 -19.90 -3.35
CA LEU A 344 -10.19 -18.66 -3.43
C LEU A 344 -9.23 -17.51 -3.70
N SER A 345 -9.65 -16.49 -4.44
CA SER A 345 -8.84 -15.28 -4.58
C SER A 345 -8.59 -14.63 -3.23
N SER A 346 -7.43 -13.99 -3.07
CA SER A 346 -7.08 -13.24 -1.86
C SER A 346 -8.10 -12.13 -1.57
N ALA A 347 -8.66 -11.50 -2.61
CA ALA A 347 -9.69 -10.47 -2.45
C ALA A 347 -10.97 -11.01 -1.79
N THR A 348 -11.46 -12.18 -2.25
CA THR A 348 -12.63 -12.83 -1.64
C THR A 348 -12.35 -13.31 -0.23
N GLN A 349 -11.16 -13.89 0.02
CA GLN A 349 -10.76 -14.33 1.36
C GLN A 349 -10.74 -13.16 2.35
N LEU A 350 -10.07 -12.06 1.99
CA LEU A 350 -9.99 -10.84 2.81
C LEU A 350 -11.37 -10.27 3.10
N LEU A 351 -12.24 -10.21 2.10
CA LEU A 351 -13.60 -9.72 2.28
C LEU A 351 -14.42 -10.60 3.23
N PHE A 352 -14.34 -11.92 3.06
CA PHE A 352 -15.08 -12.86 3.89
C PHE A 352 -14.61 -12.80 5.36
N GLU A 353 -13.30 -12.79 5.59
CA GLU A 353 -12.72 -12.70 6.93
C GLU A 353 -13.00 -11.33 7.58
N ALA A 354 -12.92 -10.24 6.81
CA ALA A 354 -13.27 -8.90 7.28
C ALA A 354 -14.75 -8.81 7.71
N LEU A 355 -15.67 -9.37 6.91
CA LEU A 355 -17.10 -9.39 7.20
C LEU A 355 -17.42 -10.19 8.46
N VAL A 356 -16.87 -11.41 8.57
CA VAL A 356 -17.08 -12.28 9.73
C VAL A 356 -16.50 -11.65 11.00
N LEU A 357 -15.31 -11.04 10.92
CA LEU A 357 -14.71 -10.35 12.07
C LEU A 357 -15.60 -9.17 12.54
N MET A 358 -16.19 -8.40 11.63
CA MET A 358 -17.15 -7.34 11.98
C MET A 358 -18.43 -7.91 12.61
N CYS A 359 -18.92 -9.06 12.13
CA CYS A 359 -20.07 -9.74 12.74
C CYS A 359 -19.75 -10.17 14.17
N GLU A 360 -18.62 -10.84 14.40
CA GLU A 360 -18.20 -11.29 15.74
C GLU A 360 -17.96 -10.13 16.70
N SER A 361 -17.27 -9.06 16.26
CA SER A 361 -17.09 -7.86 17.09
C SER A 361 -18.40 -7.12 17.41
N SER A 362 -19.49 -7.39 16.68
CA SER A 362 -20.81 -6.84 16.99
C SER A 362 -21.64 -7.70 17.94
N ILE A 363 -21.26 -8.98 18.12
CA ILE A 363 -21.92 -9.93 19.02
C ILE A 363 -21.32 -9.84 20.43
N GLU A 364 -20.03 -9.55 20.55
CA GLU A 364 -19.39 -9.36 21.86
C GLU A 364 -19.94 -8.11 22.56
N PRO A 365 -20.56 -8.23 23.75
CA PRO A 365 -21.04 -7.08 24.48
C PRO A 365 -19.86 -6.23 24.92
N SER A 366 -19.84 -4.95 24.52
CA SER A 366 -18.96 -3.94 25.09
C SER A 366 -19.14 -3.93 26.61
N SER A 367 -18.16 -4.43 27.36
CA SER A 367 -18.26 -4.59 28.81
C SER A 367 -18.42 -3.24 29.52
N ALA A 368 -19.57 -3.03 30.18
CA ALA A 368 -19.67 -2.29 31.45
C ALA A 368 -21.03 -2.42 32.14
N LEU A 369 -22.14 -2.64 31.42
CA LEU A 369 -23.48 -2.78 32.05
C LEU A 369 -24.33 -3.81 31.29
N ALA A 370 -24.21 -5.09 31.65
CA ALA A 370 -25.22 -6.09 31.29
C ALA A 370 -25.48 -6.96 32.52
N THR A 371 -26.59 -6.64 33.17
CA THR A 371 -27.18 -7.32 34.31
C THR A 371 -27.44 -8.80 34.01
N GLU A 372 -27.33 -9.58 35.08
CA GLU A 372 -27.43 -11.04 35.18
C GLU A 372 -28.81 -11.60 34.78
N THR A 373 -29.20 -11.56 33.51
CA THR A 373 -30.36 -12.33 33.00
C THR A 373 -30.21 -12.70 31.53
N ALA A 374 -29.12 -13.37 31.14
CA ALA A 374 -29.00 -13.99 29.82
C ALA A 374 -28.96 -15.52 29.99
N ASN A 375 -29.98 -16.19 29.46
CA ASN A 375 -30.14 -17.64 29.48
C ASN A 375 -28.88 -18.39 29.02
N GLU A 376 -28.51 -19.43 29.75
CA GLU A 376 -27.37 -20.35 29.50
C GLU A 376 -27.38 -21.00 28.10
N ALA A 377 -28.49 -20.92 27.35
CA ALA A 377 -28.66 -21.58 26.05
C ALA A 377 -28.03 -20.84 24.83
N ASP A 378 -27.60 -19.57 24.98
CA ASP A 378 -27.20 -18.72 23.84
C ASP A 378 -25.68 -18.52 23.67
N LYS A 379 -24.83 -19.16 24.49
CA LYS A 379 -23.36 -19.07 24.34
C LYS A 379 -22.83 -20.09 23.33
N VAL A 380 -23.22 -19.97 22.07
CA VAL A 380 -22.56 -20.70 20.98
C VAL A 380 -21.13 -20.16 20.83
N SER A 381 -20.15 -20.88 21.36
CA SER A 381 -18.74 -20.54 21.17
C SER A 381 -18.27 -20.94 19.77
N LEU A 382 -17.47 -20.10 19.12
CA LEU A 382 -16.83 -20.45 17.85
C LEU A 382 -15.97 -21.71 17.97
N PRO A 383 -15.94 -22.58 16.95
CA PRO A 383 -14.97 -23.67 16.85
C PRO A 383 -13.53 -23.14 16.97
N ALA A 384 -12.65 -23.94 17.58
CA ALA A 384 -11.27 -23.53 17.83
C ALA A 384 -10.50 -23.17 16.53
N ALA A 385 -10.74 -23.91 15.45
CA ALA A 385 -10.12 -23.65 14.15
C ALA A 385 -10.59 -22.31 13.55
N VAL A 386 -11.89 -22.01 13.62
CA VAL A 386 -12.46 -20.73 13.16
C VAL A 386 -11.90 -19.57 13.99
N ARG A 387 -11.87 -19.69 15.32
CA ARG A 387 -11.28 -18.68 16.21
C ARG A 387 -9.80 -18.44 15.90
N CYS A 388 -9.03 -19.51 15.73
CA CYS A 388 -7.62 -19.43 15.39
C CYS A 388 -7.42 -18.69 14.06
N ARG A 389 -8.21 -19.01 13.03
CA ARG A 389 -8.12 -18.33 11.73
C ARG A 389 -8.44 -16.84 11.82
N LEU A 390 -9.50 -16.47 12.53
CA LEU A 390 -9.85 -15.05 12.74
C LEU A 390 -8.77 -14.30 13.53
N GLN A 391 -8.14 -14.96 14.51
CA GLN A 391 -7.01 -14.39 15.25
C GLN A 391 -5.80 -14.14 14.33
N ILE A 392 -5.44 -15.12 13.49
CA ILE A 392 -4.37 -14.96 12.49
C ILE A 392 -4.68 -13.80 11.54
N PHE A 393 -5.92 -13.72 11.04
CA PHE A 393 -6.35 -12.60 10.21
C PHE A 393 -6.21 -11.25 10.95
N SER A 394 -6.66 -11.17 12.21
CA SER A 394 -6.52 -9.97 13.04
C SER A 394 -5.06 -9.54 13.24
N ASP A 395 -4.18 -10.50 13.52
CA ASP A 395 -2.79 -10.25 13.86
C ASP A 395 -1.94 -9.90 12.64
N THR A 396 -2.15 -10.59 11.51
CA THR A 396 -1.30 -10.49 10.32
C THR A 396 -1.75 -9.44 9.30
N THR A 397 -3.04 -9.08 9.28
CA THR A 397 -3.57 -8.19 8.24
C THR A 397 -3.04 -6.77 8.40
N THR A 398 -2.65 -6.18 7.27
CA THR A 398 -2.31 -4.76 7.12
C THR A 398 -2.92 -4.21 5.85
N CYS A 399 -2.95 -2.89 5.72
CA CYS A 399 -3.36 -2.26 4.49
C CYS A 399 -2.20 -2.38 3.48
N SER A 400 -2.42 -3.13 2.41
CA SER A 400 -1.46 -3.48 1.38
C SER A 400 -1.17 -2.30 0.46
N PHE A 401 -2.20 -1.53 0.11
CA PHE A 401 -2.11 -0.47 -0.90
C PHE A 401 -2.00 0.93 -0.30
N HIS A 402 -2.18 1.07 1.02
CA HIS A 402 -2.10 2.37 1.68
C HIS A 402 -0.66 2.94 1.68
N PRO A 403 -0.42 4.17 1.18
CA PRO A 403 0.92 4.70 0.93
C PRO A 403 1.83 4.69 2.17
N PHE A 404 1.33 5.13 3.32
CA PHE A 404 2.12 5.17 4.56
C PHE A 404 2.42 3.79 5.14
N TYR A 405 1.55 2.80 4.89
CA TYR A 405 1.81 1.41 5.27
C TYR A 405 2.85 0.76 4.37
N ARG A 406 2.78 1.04 3.07
CA ARG A 406 3.80 0.63 2.11
C ARG A 406 5.16 1.22 2.48
N LEU A 407 5.21 2.50 2.83
CA LEU A 407 6.42 3.17 3.30
C LEU A 407 7.00 2.51 4.55
N TYR A 408 6.15 2.18 5.53
CA TYR A 408 6.59 1.51 6.74
C TYR A 408 7.21 0.14 6.46
N ARG A 409 6.57 -0.68 5.63
CA ARG A 409 7.11 -1.98 5.23
C ARG A 409 8.40 -1.81 4.42
N ALA A 410 8.46 -0.82 3.54
CA ALA A 410 9.65 -0.53 2.75
C ALA A 410 10.83 -0.10 3.62
N LEU A 411 10.62 0.78 4.62
CA LEU A 411 11.67 1.15 5.59
C LEU A 411 12.13 -0.04 6.43
N THR A 412 11.21 -0.90 6.86
CA THR A 412 11.56 -2.13 7.60
C THR A 412 12.44 -3.05 6.75
N SER A 413 12.05 -3.28 5.49
CA SER A 413 12.85 -4.05 4.53
C SER A 413 14.21 -3.40 4.25
N ALA A 414 14.26 -2.07 4.14
CA ALA A 414 15.51 -1.33 3.93
C ALA A 414 16.43 -1.38 5.14
N HIS A 415 15.88 -1.41 6.36
CA HIS A 415 16.65 -1.63 7.58
C HIS A 415 17.29 -3.02 7.60
N CYS A 416 16.55 -4.07 7.22
CA CYS A 416 17.11 -5.41 7.06
C CYS A 416 18.22 -5.44 6.00
N ALA A 417 17.99 -4.81 4.84
CA ALA A 417 18.99 -4.73 3.77
C ALA A 417 20.26 -3.98 4.20
N ALA A 418 20.12 -2.84 4.88
CA ALA A 418 21.24 -2.07 5.41
C ALA A 418 22.01 -2.83 6.48
N SER A 419 21.30 -3.56 7.36
CA SER A 419 21.93 -4.40 8.39
C SER A 419 22.70 -5.58 7.79
N ALA A 420 22.12 -6.27 6.80
CA ALA A 420 22.80 -7.32 6.05
C ALA A 420 24.03 -6.77 5.29
N PHE A 421 23.92 -5.56 4.75
CA PHE A 421 25.03 -4.88 4.08
C PHE A 421 26.15 -4.50 5.05
N ALA A 422 25.83 -4.06 6.28
CA ALA A 422 26.82 -3.78 7.32
C ALA A 422 27.61 -5.05 7.71
N VAL A 423 26.92 -6.19 7.85
CA VAL A 423 27.58 -7.50 8.07
C VAL A 423 28.47 -7.88 6.89
N PHE A 424 28.02 -7.64 5.66
CA PHE A 424 28.82 -7.82 4.46
C PHE A 424 30.07 -6.92 4.45
N ARG A 425 29.92 -5.62 4.77
CA ARG A 425 31.03 -4.66 4.86
C ARG A 425 32.08 -5.09 5.89
N ALA A 426 31.66 -5.56 7.06
CA ALA A 426 32.57 -5.97 8.13
C ALA A 426 33.62 -6.99 7.65
N LYS A 427 33.25 -7.87 6.70
CA LYS A 427 34.17 -8.87 6.11
C LYS A 427 35.34 -8.24 5.36
N TYR A 428 35.13 -7.08 4.73
CA TYR A 428 36.11 -6.38 3.90
C TYR A 428 36.83 -5.24 4.64
N THR A 429 36.28 -4.73 5.75
CA THR A 429 36.93 -3.67 6.53
C THR A 429 37.89 -4.18 7.60
N ALA A 430 37.93 -5.51 7.84
CA ALA A 430 38.93 -6.16 8.68
C ALA A 430 40.13 -6.61 7.83
N TYR A 431 41.15 -5.75 7.73
CA TYR A 431 42.37 -6.04 6.99
C TYR A 431 43.64 -5.57 7.71
N ASN A 432 44.75 -6.24 7.44
CA ASN A 432 46.09 -5.90 7.91
C ASN A 432 46.93 -5.39 6.73
N LEU A 433 47.83 -4.45 7.00
CA LEU A 433 48.73 -3.88 6.02
C LEU A 433 50.15 -4.40 6.29
N GLU A 434 50.77 -4.96 5.27
CA GLU A 434 52.16 -5.42 5.31
C GLU A 434 52.94 -4.68 4.20
N GLU A 435 54.09 -4.09 4.55
CA GLU A 435 55.00 -3.58 3.53
C GLU A 435 55.71 -4.75 2.85
N VAL A 436 55.78 -4.70 1.52
CA VAL A 436 56.48 -5.72 0.74
C VAL A 436 57.96 -5.34 0.67
N ASP A 437 58.76 -5.84 1.62
CA ASP A 437 60.21 -5.66 1.60
C ASP A 437 60.82 -6.47 0.45
N GLY A 438 61.37 -5.75 -0.52
CA GLY A 438 61.95 -6.32 -1.74
C GLY A 438 63.29 -6.99 -1.49
N GLY A 439 63.28 -8.30 -1.32
CA GLY A 439 64.44 -9.14 -1.66
C GLY A 439 64.56 -9.27 -3.18
N GLU A 440 65.28 -8.35 -3.82
CA GLU A 440 65.65 -8.26 -5.26
C GLU A 440 64.66 -7.60 -6.26
N PRO A 441 65.17 -7.05 -7.40
CA PRO A 441 65.84 -5.76 -7.53
C PRO A 441 64.89 -4.64 -7.98
N ARG A 442 65.04 -3.44 -7.40
CA ARG A 442 64.59 -2.09 -7.82
C ARG A 442 63.14 -1.81 -8.28
N GLU A 443 62.30 -2.80 -8.61
CA GLU A 443 60.92 -2.56 -9.10
C GLU A 443 59.82 -2.75 -8.05
N GLN A 444 60.14 -3.27 -6.86
CA GLN A 444 59.16 -3.56 -5.79
C GLN A 444 59.20 -2.59 -4.60
N GLN A 445 60.00 -1.52 -4.64
CA GLN A 445 59.97 -0.49 -3.61
C GLN A 445 58.65 0.31 -3.69
N GLY A 446 57.91 0.39 -2.57
CA GLY A 446 56.66 1.17 -2.48
C GLY A 446 55.37 0.41 -2.81
N LEU A 447 55.30 -0.89 -2.51
CA LEU A 447 54.07 -1.70 -2.59
C LEU A 447 53.60 -2.11 -1.19
N THR A 448 52.31 -1.98 -0.93
CA THR A 448 51.66 -2.44 0.31
C THR A 448 50.75 -3.63 -0.01
N ARG A 449 50.90 -4.70 0.75
CA ARG A 449 50.02 -5.87 0.73
C ARG A 449 48.90 -5.67 1.74
N VAL A 450 47.67 -5.66 1.25
CA VAL A 450 46.44 -5.61 2.05
C VAL A 450 45.93 -7.03 2.24
N ARG A 451 46.04 -7.55 3.46
CA ARG A 451 45.62 -8.90 3.84
C ARG A 451 44.27 -8.88 4.52
N PHE A 452 43.31 -9.61 3.99
CA PHE A 452 41.96 -9.66 4.56
C PHE A 452 41.84 -10.82 5.54
N ALA A 453 41.35 -10.55 6.74
CA ALA A 453 41.27 -11.57 7.80
C ALA A 453 40.16 -12.61 7.54
N THR A 454 39.11 -12.22 6.82
CA THR A 454 37.88 -13.01 6.67
C THR A 454 37.91 -14.02 5.51
N PHE A 455 38.84 -13.89 4.57
CA PHE A 455 38.82 -14.63 3.32
C PHE A 455 40.08 -15.48 3.14
N ALA A 456 39.89 -16.75 2.76
CA ALA A 456 40.96 -17.63 2.30
C ALA A 456 40.79 -17.92 0.80
N THR A 457 41.90 -18.11 0.09
CA THR A 457 41.92 -18.59 -1.29
C THR A 457 41.56 -20.09 -1.34
N THR A 458 41.34 -20.63 -2.53
CA THR A 458 41.07 -22.07 -2.76
C THR A 458 42.12 -22.99 -2.15
N ASP A 459 43.33 -22.47 -1.98
CA ASP A 459 44.50 -23.21 -1.51
C ASP A 459 44.72 -23.02 0.02
N GLY A 460 43.76 -22.41 0.72
CA GLY A 460 43.83 -22.13 2.16
C GLY A 460 44.73 -20.95 2.55
N ALA A 461 45.34 -20.28 1.58
CA ALA A 461 46.17 -19.09 1.83
C ALA A 461 45.29 -17.85 2.10
N PRO A 462 45.76 -16.87 2.88
CA PRO A 462 44.99 -15.64 3.13
C PRO A 462 44.76 -14.85 1.82
N PHE A 463 43.56 -14.32 1.63
CA PHE A 463 43.28 -13.45 0.48
C PHE A 463 44.03 -12.11 0.63
N THR A 464 44.83 -11.76 -0.37
CA THR A 464 45.64 -10.53 -0.36
C THR A 464 45.51 -9.74 -1.65
N LEU A 465 45.56 -8.41 -1.54
CA LEU A 465 45.69 -7.47 -2.65
C LEU A 465 46.99 -6.69 -2.51
N VAL A 466 47.67 -6.40 -3.62
CA VAL A 466 48.90 -5.59 -3.65
C VAL A 466 48.63 -4.34 -4.46
N GLU A 467 48.96 -3.18 -3.92
CA GLU A 467 48.83 -1.88 -4.60
C GLU A 467 49.95 -0.93 -4.12
N LYS A 468 50.18 0.16 -4.85
CA LYS A 468 51.17 1.18 -4.48
C LYS A 468 50.91 1.74 -3.08
N SER A 469 51.94 1.79 -2.25
CA SER A 469 51.89 2.27 -0.87
C SER A 469 51.32 3.69 -0.77
N ASP A 470 51.74 4.59 -1.66
CA ASP A 470 51.24 5.97 -1.69
C ASP A 470 49.72 6.04 -1.88
N ARG A 471 49.16 5.17 -2.73
CA ARG A 471 47.71 5.12 -2.98
C ARG A 471 46.97 4.57 -1.77
N VAL A 472 47.47 3.50 -1.16
CA VAL A 472 46.87 2.93 0.06
C VAL A 472 46.91 3.95 1.19
N ALA A 473 48.04 4.62 1.39
CA ALA A 473 48.20 5.70 2.36
C ALA A 473 47.25 6.86 2.09
N GLU A 474 47.05 7.25 0.83
CA GLU A 474 46.11 8.32 0.44
C GLU A 474 44.66 8.00 0.84
N PHE A 475 44.18 6.77 0.56
CA PHE A 475 42.83 6.35 0.95
C PHE A 475 42.68 6.23 2.48
N LEU A 476 43.70 5.71 3.18
CA LEU A 476 43.68 5.59 4.64
C LEU A 476 43.71 6.96 5.32
N ALA A 477 44.52 7.90 4.83
CA ALA A 477 44.55 9.27 5.32
C ALA A 477 43.22 9.99 5.10
N ALA A 478 42.56 9.74 3.95
CA ALA A 478 41.23 10.28 3.68
C ALA A 478 40.15 9.74 4.63
N LEU A 479 40.21 8.45 4.99
CA LEU A 479 39.24 7.81 5.89
C LEU A 479 39.52 8.07 7.39
N SER A 480 40.78 8.35 7.76
CA SER A 480 41.19 8.58 9.16
C SER A 480 41.12 10.04 9.60
N ALA A 481 40.90 10.98 8.68
CA ALA A 481 40.75 12.41 8.96
C ALA A 481 39.42 12.72 9.70
N LYS A 482 39.26 12.17 10.91
CA LYS A 482 38.29 12.66 11.88
C LYS A 482 38.77 14.02 12.39
N SER A 483 37.88 15.00 12.36
CA SER A 483 38.00 16.31 13.03
C SER A 483 39.25 17.16 12.73
N ARG A 484 39.34 17.75 11.53
CA ARG A 484 39.88 19.12 11.44
C ARG A 484 38.72 20.08 11.30
N SER A 485 38.60 21.00 12.25
CA SER A 485 37.55 22.01 12.30
C SER A 485 37.42 22.71 10.95
N THR A 486 36.17 22.91 10.53
CA THR A 486 35.78 23.67 9.33
C THR A 486 36.24 25.15 9.35
N SER A 487 36.91 25.62 10.40
CA SER A 487 37.45 26.98 10.52
C SER A 487 38.73 27.22 9.72
N ASP A 488 39.55 26.20 9.49
CA ASP A 488 40.91 26.42 8.96
C ASP A 488 41.03 26.23 7.44
N LEU A 489 39.94 25.85 6.77
CA LEU A 489 39.89 25.70 5.32
C LEU A 489 39.65 27.01 4.55
N CYS A 490 39.53 28.16 5.24
CA CYS A 490 39.27 29.45 4.61
C CYS A 490 40.52 30.26 4.21
N ALA A 491 41.74 29.77 4.45
CA ALA A 491 42.94 30.56 4.16
C ALA A 491 44.13 29.74 3.63
N VAL A 492 43.91 28.89 2.63
CA VAL A 492 45.01 28.50 1.73
C VAL A 492 44.51 28.61 0.29
N LYS A 493 45.11 29.53 -0.47
CA LYS A 493 44.92 29.65 -1.93
C LYS A 493 45.36 28.34 -2.59
N VAL A 494 44.43 27.41 -2.79
CA VAL A 494 44.68 26.17 -3.53
C VAL A 494 44.58 26.49 -5.02
N LYS A 495 45.73 26.45 -5.71
CA LYS A 495 45.80 26.30 -7.17
C LYS A 495 44.89 25.14 -7.59
N LYS A 496 44.16 25.27 -8.70
CA LYS A 496 43.29 24.23 -9.30
C LYS A 496 44.08 22.93 -9.57
N GLU A 497 44.31 22.11 -8.57
CA GLU A 497 44.68 20.70 -8.74
C GLU A 497 43.40 19.86 -8.75
N LYS A 498 43.36 18.88 -9.66
CA LYS A 498 42.24 17.93 -9.75
C LYS A 498 42.14 17.19 -8.42
N LYS A 499 41.00 17.31 -7.73
CA LYS A 499 40.73 16.55 -6.50
C LYS A 499 40.79 15.05 -6.82
N SER A 500 41.64 14.31 -6.11
CA SER A 500 41.69 12.85 -6.24
C SER A 500 40.42 12.21 -5.69
N PHE A 501 40.09 10.99 -6.14
CA PHE A 501 38.93 10.27 -5.62
C PHE A 501 39.04 9.98 -4.12
N ALA A 502 40.23 9.66 -3.61
CA ALA A 502 40.46 9.47 -2.18
C ALA A 502 40.13 10.75 -1.38
N HIS A 503 40.57 11.92 -1.86
CA HIS A 503 40.23 13.20 -1.25
C HIS A 503 38.71 13.47 -1.24
N LEU A 504 38.00 13.14 -2.33
CA LEU A 504 36.54 13.26 -2.40
C LEU A 504 35.83 12.34 -1.40
N ILE A 505 36.30 11.10 -1.23
CA ILE A 505 35.75 10.16 -0.23
C ILE A 505 35.94 10.70 1.18
N GLY A 506 37.15 11.17 1.52
CA GLY A 506 37.43 11.73 2.85
C GLY A 506 36.58 12.97 3.15
N GLN A 507 36.43 13.86 2.16
CA GLN A 507 35.56 15.03 2.27
C GLN A 507 34.10 14.61 2.52
N LEU A 508 33.61 13.59 1.80
CA LEU A 508 32.24 13.10 1.97
C LEU A 508 32.05 12.43 3.34
N SER A 509 33.01 11.62 3.80
CA SER A 509 32.97 10.97 5.11
C SER A 509 32.84 11.99 6.25
N SER A 510 33.69 13.01 6.26
CA SER A 510 33.64 14.08 7.27
C SER A 510 32.31 14.85 7.23
N GLN A 511 31.78 15.11 6.04
CA GLN A 511 30.47 15.77 5.92
C GLN A 511 29.32 14.88 6.39
N LEU A 512 29.37 13.57 6.12
CA LEU A 512 28.35 12.61 6.56
C LEU A 512 28.34 12.47 8.08
N ASP A 513 29.49 12.50 8.76
CA ASP A 513 29.57 12.51 10.22
C ASP A 513 28.88 13.76 10.81
N ALA A 514 29.23 14.94 10.30
CA ALA A 514 28.62 16.20 10.74
C ALA A 514 27.10 16.25 10.45
N VAL A 515 26.69 15.76 9.28
CA VAL A 515 25.27 15.66 8.91
C VAL A 515 24.53 14.66 9.79
N SER A 516 25.12 13.52 10.09
CA SER A 516 24.50 12.50 10.96
C SER A 516 24.29 13.03 12.37
N ALA A 517 25.23 13.81 12.91
CA ALA A 517 25.05 14.49 14.18
C ALA A 517 23.85 15.47 14.16
N ARG A 518 23.74 16.28 13.10
CA ARG A 518 22.64 17.25 12.94
C ARG A 518 21.28 16.58 12.82
N ILE A 519 21.18 15.49 12.05
CA ILE A 519 19.93 14.73 11.92
C ILE A 519 19.56 14.11 13.27
N ARG A 520 20.51 13.50 13.99
CA ARG A 520 20.26 12.93 15.33
C ARG A 520 19.76 13.98 16.33
N ASP A 521 20.39 15.16 16.35
CA ASP A 521 19.99 16.27 17.22
C ASP A 521 18.59 16.79 16.88
N ASP A 522 18.27 16.91 15.59
CA ASP A 522 16.93 17.33 15.14
C ASP A 522 15.84 16.33 15.56
N PHE A 523 16.09 15.02 15.39
CA PHE A 523 15.20 13.96 15.89
C PHE A 523 14.96 14.08 17.41
N ALA A 524 16.01 14.28 18.20
CA ALA A 524 15.91 14.41 19.65
C ALA A 524 15.20 15.70 20.10
N THR A 525 15.32 16.76 19.31
CA THR A 525 14.76 18.09 19.63
C THR A 525 13.31 18.20 19.20
N ASN A 526 12.98 17.80 17.96
CA ASN A 526 11.69 18.07 17.34
C ASN A 526 10.71 16.89 17.40
N HIS A 527 11.18 15.65 17.58
CA HIS A 527 10.33 14.43 17.53
C HIS A 527 10.21 13.72 18.91
N ARG A 528 9.98 14.50 19.97
CA ARG A 528 9.86 13.97 21.35
C ARG A 528 8.54 13.23 21.57
N ALA A 529 8.61 11.97 22.01
CA ALA A 529 7.45 11.22 22.44
C ALA A 529 6.94 11.74 23.81
N HIS A 530 5.62 11.92 23.95
CA HIS A 530 4.95 12.15 25.24
C HIS A 530 4.92 10.89 26.15
N LEU A 531 5.53 9.78 25.74
CA LEU A 531 5.57 8.52 26.48
C LEU A 531 7.01 8.00 26.48
N VAL A 532 7.61 8.00 27.68
CA VAL A 532 8.83 7.29 28.14
C VAL A 532 9.77 6.78 27.03
N GLY A 533 10.67 7.65 26.54
CA GLY A 533 11.78 7.28 25.68
C GLY A 533 12.10 8.36 24.64
N SER A 534 13.34 8.86 24.63
CA SER A 534 13.82 9.70 23.52
C SER A 534 13.82 8.87 22.23
N ARG A 535 13.19 9.35 21.16
CA ARG A 535 13.25 8.67 19.86
C ARG A 535 14.61 8.92 19.23
N CYS A 536 15.34 7.84 18.94
CA CYS A 536 16.57 7.90 18.15
C CYS A 536 16.29 7.43 16.72
N CYS A 537 16.98 8.03 15.76
CA CYS A 537 16.98 7.57 14.37
C CYS A 537 17.51 6.12 14.31
N ILE A 538 16.75 5.22 13.68
CA ILE A 538 17.09 3.81 13.61
C ILE A 538 18.25 3.57 12.65
N PHE A 539 18.30 4.34 11.55
CA PHE A 539 19.40 4.25 10.59
C PHE A 539 20.69 4.93 11.08
N LEU A 540 20.61 5.85 12.05
CA LEU A 540 21.74 6.57 12.65
C LEU A 540 21.71 6.43 14.18
N PRO A 541 21.99 5.24 14.73
CA PRO A 541 21.95 5.02 16.16
C PRO A 541 23.02 5.83 16.89
N PRO A 542 22.85 6.07 18.21
CA PRO A 542 23.86 6.71 19.05
C PRO A 542 25.21 5.99 18.97
N THR A 543 26.30 6.75 19.06
CA THR A 543 27.66 6.19 19.13
C THR A 543 27.85 5.35 20.39
N GLU A 544 28.79 4.40 20.40
CA GLU A 544 28.95 3.45 21.54
C GLU A 544 29.20 4.14 22.90
N GLU A 545 29.76 5.35 22.90
CA GLU A 545 29.94 6.20 24.09
C GLU A 545 28.62 6.73 24.69
N GLU A 546 27.53 6.78 23.90
CA GLU A 546 26.20 7.27 24.29
C GLU A 546 25.24 6.15 24.75
N ARG A 547 25.67 4.86 24.67
CA ARG A 547 24.81 3.68 24.92
C ARG A 547 24.59 3.30 26.38
N THR A 548 25.16 4.02 27.35
CA THR A 548 25.10 3.64 28.78
C THR A 548 23.72 3.76 29.44
N VAL A 549 22.66 4.18 28.73
CA VAL A 549 21.33 4.42 29.34
C VAL A 549 20.15 3.73 28.64
N SER A 550 20.30 2.98 27.54
CA SER A 550 19.12 2.39 26.86
C SER A 550 19.34 0.99 26.28
N SER A 551 19.02 -0.03 27.09
CA SER A 551 18.70 -1.37 26.57
C SER A 551 17.31 -1.34 25.92
N ILE A 552 17.24 -0.98 24.64
CA ILE A 552 15.99 -1.10 23.87
C ILE A 552 16.09 -2.39 23.05
N GLY A 553 15.42 -3.42 23.55
CA GLY A 553 15.20 -4.66 22.82
C GLY A 553 14.26 -4.43 21.64
N GLY A 554 14.51 -5.19 20.55
CA GLY A 554 13.59 -5.39 19.43
C GLY A 554 13.17 -4.12 18.69
N ALA A 555 13.65 -3.95 17.46
CA ALA A 555 13.24 -2.90 16.55
C ALA A 555 11.76 -3.05 16.12
N ASP A 556 10.81 -2.82 17.03
CA ASP A 556 9.44 -2.50 16.67
C ASP A 556 9.48 -1.05 16.17
N LEU A 557 9.92 -0.88 14.91
CA LEU A 557 10.32 0.38 14.28
C LEU A 557 9.34 1.53 14.53
N LEU A 558 8.07 1.22 14.85
CA LEU A 558 6.97 2.14 15.03
C LEU A 558 5.90 1.49 15.93
N GLU A 559 5.91 1.79 17.24
CA GLU A 559 5.00 1.28 18.31
C GLU A 559 3.58 0.86 17.87
N GLY A 560 3.06 -0.21 18.48
CA GLY A 560 1.73 -0.79 18.18
C GLY A 560 0.52 0.17 18.15
N SER A 561 0.54 1.30 18.86
CA SER A 561 -0.54 2.31 18.83
C SER A 561 -0.66 3.06 17.50
N MET A 562 0.35 2.98 16.62
CA MET A 562 0.42 3.72 15.37
C MET A 562 -0.45 3.17 14.26
N LYS A 563 -0.71 1.86 14.27
CA LYS A 563 -1.30 1.13 13.14
C LYS A 563 -2.61 1.79 12.67
N ARG A 564 -3.51 2.08 13.59
CA ARG A 564 -4.85 2.59 13.22
C ARG A 564 -4.85 4.04 12.71
N ARG A 565 -4.01 4.92 13.28
CA ARG A 565 -4.00 6.36 12.94
C ARG A 565 -3.36 6.65 11.59
N LEU A 566 -2.42 5.81 11.14
CA LEU A 566 -1.87 5.95 9.80
C LEU A 566 -2.92 5.76 8.71
N LEU A 567 -3.91 4.89 8.91
CA LEU A 567 -5.00 4.69 7.94
C LEU A 567 -5.86 5.95 7.76
N ALA A 568 -5.92 6.80 8.80
CA ALA A 568 -6.69 8.04 8.77
C ALA A 568 -5.97 9.19 8.03
N LEU A 569 -4.69 9.00 7.68
CA LEU A 569 -4.00 9.91 6.78
C LEU A 569 -4.53 9.68 5.37
N GLY A 570 -5.34 10.63 4.90
CA GLY A 570 -5.92 10.60 3.56
C GLY A 570 -5.13 11.43 2.56
N ASP A 571 -5.11 10.98 1.32
CA ASP A 571 -4.71 11.79 0.18
C ASP A 571 -5.88 12.74 -0.16
N GLN A 572 -5.65 14.06 -0.10
CA GLN A 572 -6.27 14.89 -1.13
C GLN A 572 -5.41 14.87 -2.40
N ASP A 573 -4.08 14.69 -2.29
CA ASP A 573 -3.11 14.52 -3.39
C ASP A 573 -1.77 13.82 -2.98
N GLY A 574 -1.72 13.04 -1.89
CA GLY A 574 -0.45 12.51 -1.31
C GLY A 574 0.31 11.44 -2.11
N LEU A 575 0.01 11.32 -3.39
CA LEU A 575 0.78 10.56 -4.38
C LEU A 575 2.20 11.12 -4.59
N SER A 576 2.48 12.41 -4.36
CA SER A 576 3.82 12.95 -4.64
C SER A 576 4.84 12.58 -3.55
N VAL A 577 4.50 12.81 -2.27
CA VAL A 577 5.45 12.67 -1.16
C VAL A 577 5.71 11.20 -0.86
N ALA A 578 4.66 10.38 -0.74
CA ALA A 578 4.82 8.97 -0.43
C ALA A 578 5.48 8.18 -1.57
N ALA A 579 5.14 8.46 -2.84
CA ALA A 579 5.80 7.80 -3.97
C ALA A 579 7.27 8.20 -4.09
N CYS A 580 7.61 9.48 -3.89
CA CYS A 580 8.99 9.95 -3.86
C CYS A 580 9.79 9.24 -2.74
N MET A 581 9.25 9.19 -1.53
CA MET A 581 9.86 8.46 -0.42
C MET A 581 10.03 6.95 -0.71
N LEU A 582 9.02 6.30 -1.30
CA LEU A 582 9.10 4.89 -1.70
C LEU A 582 10.22 4.67 -2.73
N GLU A 583 10.36 5.54 -3.73
CA GLU A 583 11.41 5.42 -4.74
C GLU A 583 12.80 5.68 -4.15
N ILE A 584 12.94 6.62 -3.20
CA ILE A 584 14.20 6.82 -2.47
C ILE A 584 14.60 5.53 -1.73
N ILE A 585 13.66 4.91 -1.00
CA ILE A 585 13.91 3.65 -0.29
C ILE A 585 14.31 2.54 -1.26
N ALA A 586 13.55 2.36 -2.35
CA ALA A 586 13.83 1.36 -3.36
C ALA A 586 15.21 1.56 -4.00
N CYS A 587 15.56 2.80 -4.34
CA CYS A 587 16.86 3.14 -4.92
C CYS A 587 18.01 2.87 -3.94
N CYS A 588 17.84 3.15 -2.64
CA CYS A 588 18.82 2.77 -1.61
C CYS A 588 19.00 1.24 -1.54
N GLN A 589 17.91 0.47 -1.53
CA GLN A 589 17.97 -1.01 -1.49
C GLN A 589 18.66 -1.57 -2.74
N ARG A 590 18.24 -1.15 -3.95
CA ARG A 590 18.86 -1.55 -5.22
C ARG A 590 20.35 -1.20 -5.25
N SER A 591 20.72 -0.02 -4.76
CA SER A 591 22.11 0.43 -4.70
C SER A 591 22.96 -0.45 -3.77
N LEU A 592 22.45 -0.80 -2.59
CA LEU A 592 23.13 -1.70 -1.65
C LEU A 592 23.34 -3.10 -2.27
N GLU A 593 22.29 -3.67 -2.87
CA GLU A 593 22.36 -5.00 -3.49
C GLU A 593 23.31 -5.03 -4.69
N THR A 594 23.20 -4.04 -5.59
CA THR A 594 24.03 -4.00 -6.80
C THR A 594 25.51 -3.74 -6.45
N PHE A 595 25.80 -2.88 -5.47
CA PHE A 595 27.18 -2.65 -5.04
C PHE A 595 27.78 -3.88 -4.35
N ARG A 596 26.97 -4.61 -3.56
CA ARG A 596 27.37 -5.91 -2.99
C ARG A 596 27.72 -6.92 -4.08
N SER A 597 26.81 -7.12 -5.04
CA SER A 597 27.00 -8.04 -6.17
C SER A 597 28.28 -7.72 -6.95
N ARG A 598 28.55 -6.43 -7.21
CA ARG A 598 29.78 -5.98 -7.88
C ARG A 598 31.05 -6.37 -7.12
N ILE A 599 31.08 -6.18 -5.81
CA ILE A 599 32.25 -6.55 -4.99
C ILE A 599 32.43 -8.07 -4.97
N GLU A 600 31.34 -8.83 -4.82
CA GLU A 600 31.39 -10.30 -4.86
C GLU A 600 31.91 -10.82 -6.21
N GLN A 601 31.47 -10.24 -7.33
CA GLN A 601 31.98 -10.56 -8.68
C GLN A 601 33.47 -10.23 -8.83
N LEU A 602 33.90 -9.03 -8.41
CA LEU A 602 35.31 -8.63 -8.47
C LEU A 602 36.18 -9.51 -7.57
N HIS A 603 35.71 -9.85 -6.38
CA HIS A 603 36.39 -10.78 -5.48
C HIS A 603 36.52 -12.15 -6.13
N GLN A 604 35.44 -12.71 -6.70
CA GLN A 604 35.48 -14.00 -7.37
C GLN A 604 36.52 -14.02 -8.50
N LEU A 605 36.58 -12.97 -9.33
CA LEU A 605 37.59 -12.85 -10.38
C LEU A 605 39.03 -12.87 -9.83
N VAL A 606 39.27 -12.20 -8.70
CA VAL A 606 40.59 -12.18 -8.05
C VAL A 606 40.91 -13.53 -7.44
N ALA A 607 39.97 -14.15 -6.74
CA ALA A 607 40.14 -15.44 -6.09
C ALA A 607 40.38 -16.57 -7.09
N THR A 608 39.72 -16.57 -8.26
CA THR A 608 39.92 -17.58 -9.31
C THR A 608 41.13 -17.31 -10.21
N GLY A 609 41.96 -16.31 -9.90
CA GLY A 609 43.13 -15.95 -10.72
C GLY A 609 42.80 -15.34 -12.10
N LYS A 610 41.54 -15.02 -12.37
CA LYS A 610 41.07 -14.46 -13.66
C LYS A 610 41.13 -12.92 -13.71
N ALA A 611 41.54 -12.28 -12.62
CA ALA A 611 41.56 -10.82 -12.50
C ALA A 611 42.77 -10.16 -13.17
N ARG A 612 42.50 -9.16 -14.03
CA ARG A 612 43.48 -8.19 -14.53
C ARG A 612 43.86 -7.19 -13.43
N SER A 613 44.97 -6.46 -13.63
CA SER A 613 45.43 -5.40 -12.71
C SER A 613 44.34 -4.36 -12.41
N ASN A 614 43.57 -3.96 -13.44
CA ASN A 614 42.42 -3.07 -13.27
C ASN A 614 41.33 -3.64 -12.35
N HIS A 615 41.03 -4.94 -12.43
CA HIS A 615 40.02 -5.57 -11.57
C HIS A 615 40.46 -5.54 -10.09
N ARG A 616 41.73 -5.83 -9.81
CA ARG A 616 42.30 -5.79 -8.44
C ARG A 616 42.25 -4.38 -7.85
N ARG A 617 42.61 -3.37 -8.65
CA ARG A 617 42.53 -1.96 -8.26
C ARG A 617 41.10 -1.48 -8.05
N SER A 618 40.17 -1.89 -8.91
CA SER A 618 38.75 -1.59 -8.76
C SER A 618 38.19 -2.21 -7.49
N LEU A 619 38.52 -3.47 -7.20
CA LEU A 619 38.11 -4.14 -5.96
C LEU A 619 38.60 -3.38 -4.73
N LEU A 620 39.89 -3.03 -4.67
CA LEU A 620 40.47 -2.29 -3.56
C LEU A 620 39.83 -0.90 -3.40
N THR A 621 39.58 -0.20 -4.51
CA THR A 621 38.89 1.10 -4.51
C THR A 621 37.45 0.99 -4.01
N CYS A 622 36.72 -0.06 -4.41
CA CYS A 622 35.38 -0.35 -3.89
C CYS A 622 35.38 -0.65 -2.39
N ILE A 623 36.38 -1.38 -1.89
CA ILE A 623 36.54 -1.70 -0.47
C ILE A 623 36.77 -0.42 0.35
N PHE A 624 37.64 0.49 -0.09
CA PHE A 624 37.85 1.77 0.60
C PHE A 624 36.63 2.70 0.54
N PHE A 625 35.84 2.62 -0.53
CA PHE A 625 34.61 3.40 -0.66
C PHE A 625 33.43 2.83 0.15
N LEU A 626 33.49 1.54 0.51
CA LEU A 626 32.41 0.78 1.14
C LEU A 626 31.79 1.44 2.38
N PRO A 627 32.57 1.97 3.35
CA PRO A 627 32.01 2.61 4.55
C PRO A 627 31.25 3.89 4.22
N VAL A 628 31.80 4.72 3.33
CA VAL A 628 31.21 6.01 2.95
C VAL A 628 29.95 5.80 2.09
N PHE A 629 29.96 4.78 1.23
CA PHE A 629 28.79 4.36 0.46
C PHE A 629 27.64 3.93 1.37
N GLU A 630 27.87 3.00 2.32
CA GLU A 630 26.85 2.57 3.28
C GLU A 630 26.31 3.76 4.08
N HIS A 631 27.19 4.64 4.57
CA HIS A 631 26.82 5.79 5.37
C HIS A 631 25.91 6.76 4.60
N MET A 632 26.19 7.00 3.31
CA MET A 632 25.31 7.80 2.46
C MET A 632 23.91 7.19 2.31
N GLN A 633 23.81 5.85 2.16
CA GLN A 633 22.50 5.18 2.09
C GLN A 633 21.75 5.31 3.42
N ARG A 634 22.44 5.16 4.56
CA ARG A 634 21.84 5.29 5.90
C ARG A 634 21.35 6.72 6.19
N VAL A 635 22.14 7.74 5.84
CA VAL A 635 21.71 9.14 5.93
C VAL A 635 20.46 9.38 5.07
N SER A 636 20.41 8.83 3.86
CA SER A 636 19.26 8.99 2.98
C SER A 636 17.99 8.35 3.54
N LEU A 637 18.11 7.13 4.08
CA LEU A 637 17.01 6.44 4.74
C LEU A 637 16.55 7.18 6.01
N SER A 638 17.47 7.82 6.76
CA SER A 638 17.11 8.61 7.94
C SER A 638 16.28 9.87 7.63
N ILE A 639 16.49 10.48 6.45
CA ILE A 639 15.69 11.63 6.00
C ILE A 639 14.25 11.19 5.68
N VAL A 640 14.08 9.99 5.12
CA VAL A 640 12.75 9.41 4.87
C VAL A 640 12.07 9.01 6.18
N GLU A 641 12.81 8.37 7.09
CA GLU A 641 12.35 8.05 8.45
C GLU A 641 11.83 9.31 9.18
N HIS A 642 12.57 10.42 9.10
CA HIS A 642 12.19 11.70 9.71
C HIS A 642 10.79 12.15 9.24
N GLN A 643 10.57 12.20 7.92
CA GLN A 643 9.28 12.65 7.38
C GLN A 643 8.14 11.71 7.78
N MET A 644 8.36 10.41 7.81
CA MET A 644 7.36 9.45 8.30
C MET A 644 7.01 9.66 9.77
N VAL A 645 8.00 9.92 10.63
CA VAL A 645 7.79 10.21 12.04
C VAL A 645 7.00 11.50 12.23
N HIS A 646 7.31 12.53 11.45
CA HIS A 646 6.53 13.77 11.45
C HIS A 646 5.06 13.56 11.06
N LEU A 647 4.82 12.86 9.95
CA LEU A 647 3.47 12.58 9.46
C LEU A 647 2.66 11.76 10.48
N ARG A 648 3.32 10.84 11.18
CA ARG A 648 2.74 10.14 12.34
C ARG A 648 2.31 11.12 13.43
N GLU A 649 3.15 12.09 13.78
CA GLU A 649 2.84 13.05 14.83
C GLU A 649 1.64 13.92 14.48
N ILE A 650 1.55 14.38 13.22
CA ILE A 650 0.35 15.04 12.68
C ILE A 650 -0.89 14.16 12.86
N ALA A 651 -0.81 12.88 12.46
CA ALA A 651 -1.93 11.95 12.61
C ALA A 651 -2.35 11.78 14.08
N ALA A 652 -1.39 11.82 15.01
CA ALA A 652 -1.64 11.66 16.44
C ALA A 652 -2.26 12.90 17.09
N THR A 653 -1.90 14.10 16.63
CA THR A 653 -2.42 15.37 17.16
C THR A 653 -3.75 15.77 16.53
N ALA A 654 -4.01 15.42 15.26
CA ALA A 654 -5.30 15.63 14.59
C ALA A 654 -6.48 14.97 15.34
N GLY A 655 -6.25 13.83 16.01
CA GLY A 655 -7.26 13.17 16.85
C GLY A 655 -7.58 13.88 18.17
N LYS A 656 -6.67 14.72 18.70
CA LYS A 656 -6.85 15.40 20.01
C LYS A 656 -7.49 16.79 19.89
N VAL A 657 -7.27 17.50 18.79
CA VAL A 657 -7.76 18.87 18.58
C VAL A 657 -9.28 18.91 18.30
N ALA A 658 -9.88 17.80 17.89
CA ALA A 658 -11.34 17.69 17.69
C ALA A 658 -12.19 17.91 18.96
N CYS A 659 -11.57 18.00 20.15
CA CYS A 659 -12.27 18.24 21.42
C CYS A 659 -12.26 19.69 21.92
N THR A 660 -11.56 20.63 21.26
CA THR A 660 -11.46 22.02 21.73
C THR A 660 -12.02 22.99 20.68
N ALA A 661 -13.25 23.44 20.92
CA ALA A 661 -13.89 24.50 20.16
C ALA A 661 -13.27 25.87 20.51
N SER A 662 -12.12 26.21 19.93
CA SER A 662 -11.68 27.60 19.83
C SER A 662 -10.70 27.75 18.67
N GLY A 663 -11.03 28.63 17.73
CA GLY A 663 -10.29 28.85 16.49
C GLY A 663 -8.84 29.31 16.70
N LYS A 664 -7.91 28.48 16.24
CA LYS A 664 -6.73 28.83 15.42
C LYS A 664 -6.05 27.52 15.01
N ARG A 665 -6.17 27.14 13.74
CA ARG A 665 -5.55 25.93 13.18
C ARG A 665 -4.04 26.18 13.00
N VAL A 666 -3.21 25.65 13.90
CA VAL A 666 -1.80 25.38 13.61
C VAL A 666 -1.44 24.05 14.27
N LEU A 667 -1.34 23.00 13.46
CA LEU A 667 -0.94 21.65 13.85
C LEU A 667 0.52 21.44 13.39
N ASP A 668 1.46 22.25 13.89
CA ASP A 668 2.88 22.11 13.56
C ASP A 668 3.59 21.28 14.63
N THR A 669 3.71 19.97 14.41
CA THR A 669 4.47 19.09 15.32
C THR A 669 5.98 19.11 15.05
N CYS A 670 6.43 19.47 13.85
CA CYS A 670 7.84 19.74 13.58
C CYS A 670 7.98 20.90 12.56
N PRO A 671 8.63 22.03 12.92
CA PRO A 671 8.79 23.17 12.02
C PRO A 671 9.73 22.88 10.84
N ARG A 672 10.47 21.76 10.88
CA ARG A 672 11.43 21.35 9.84
C ARG A 672 10.81 20.52 8.73
N ALA A 673 9.63 19.94 8.95
CA ALA A 673 9.07 18.96 8.03
C ALA A 673 8.82 19.47 6.62
N VAL A 674 8.33 20.71 6.46
CA VAL A 674 8.14 21.33 5.13
C VAL A 674 9.46 21.42 4.37
N HIS A 675 10.55 21.76 5.07
CA HIS A 675 11.89 21.83 4.48
C HIS A 675 12.44 20.44 4.14
N VAL A 676 12.15 19.43 4.98
CA VAL A 676 12.52 18.03 4.74
C VAL A 676 11.76 17.46 3.54
N GLU A 677 10.47 17.75 3.39
CA GLU A 677 9.67 17.35 2.23
C GLU A 677 10.25 17.91 0.92
N GLN A 678 10.54 19.22 0.90
CA GLN A 678 11.19 19.86 -0.26
C GLN A 678 12.59 19.30 -0.57
N LEU A 679 13.27 18.73 0.44
CA LEU A 679 14.57 18.09 0.27
C LEU A 679 14.46 16.75 -0.47
N GLN A 680 13.34 16.04 -0.38
CA GLN A 680 13.18 14.67 -0.89
C GLN A 680 13.41 14.56 -2.40
N CYS A 681 12.88 15.50 -3.20
CA CYS A 681 13.11 15.48 -4.66
C CYS A 681 14.61 15.61 -5.02
N LYS A 682 15.36 16.42 -4.26
CA LYS A 682 16.82 16.57 -4.45
C LYS A 682 17.58 15.35 -3.93
N LEU A 683 17.10 14.75 -2.86
CA LEU A 683 17.64 13.50 -2.31
C LEU A 683 17.51 12.36 -3.32
N LEU A 684 16.34 12.23 -3.97
CA LEU A 684 16.11 11.24 -5.00
C LEU A 684 17.13 11.39 -6.15
N GLN A 685 17.29 12.59 -6.71
CA GLN A 685 18.29 12.86 -7.75
C GLN A 685 19.73 12.52 -7.31
N CYS A 686 20.05 12.76 -6.04
CA CYS A 686 21.35 12.40 -5.47
C CYS A 686 21.53 10.88 -5.42
N ILE A 687 20.56 10.14 -4.89
CA ILE A 687 20.67 8.70 -4.66
C ILE A 687 20.61 7.88 -5.95
N THR A 688 19.83 8.31 -6.94
CA THR A 688 19.84 7.67 -8.28
C THR A 688 21.23 7.73 -8.94
N SER A 689 22.07 8.71 -8.59
CA SER A 689 23.46 8.75 -9.11
C SER A 689 24.35 7.65 -8.54
N PHE A 690 24.05 7.14 -7.34
CA PHE A 690 24.76 6.00 -6.74
C PHE A 690 24.31 4.67 -7.37
N GLU A 691 23.05 4.54 -7.78
CA GLU A 691 22.57 3.38 -8.53
C GLU A 691 23.34 3.23 -9.86
N GLY A 692 23.50 4.31 -10.62
CA GLY A 692 24.26 4.34 -11.87
C GLY A 692 25.74 3.97 -11.74
N CYS A 693 26.31 4.06 -10.53
CA CYS A 693 27.69 3.64 -10.24
C CYS A 693 27.86 2.12 -10.12
N THR A 694 26.77 1.37 -10.03
CA THR A 694 26.78 -0.05 -9.65
C THR A 694 26.41 -0.99 -10.81
N GLY A 695 25.66 -0.53 -11.82
CA GLY A 695 25.02 -1.39 -12.83
C GLY A 695 25.82 -1.78 -14.08
N SER A 696 27.09 -1.38 -14.23
CA SER A 696 27.90 -1.72 -15.40
C SER A 696 29.21 -2.42 -15.01
N SER A 697 29.54 -3.52 -15.71
CA SER A 697 30.84 -4.20 -15.66
C SER A 697 32.02 -3.24 -15.94
N GLU A 698 31.75 -2.07 -16.52
CA GLU A 698 32.70 -1.02 -16.86
C GLU A 698 32.38 0.32 -16.18
N ALA A 699 31.66 0.33 -15.05
CA ALA A 699 31.44 1.56 -14.29
C ALA A 699 32.78 2.16 -13.86
N SER A 700 33.22 3.18 -14.61
CA SER A 700 34.54 3.79 -14.47
C SER A 700 34.66 4.58 -13.16
N GLN A 701 35.88 4.75 -12.66
CA GLN A 701 36.18 5.58 -11.48
C GLN A 701 35.55 6.98 -11.58
N LYS A 702 35.41 7.52 -12.80
CA LYS A 702 34.75 8.81 -13.08
C LYS A 702 33.26 8.83 -12.68
N SER A 703 32.55 7.69 -12.77
CA SER A 703 31.15 7.62 -12.36
C SER A 703 31.02 7.75 -10.84
N ASN A 704 31.89 7.05 -10.10
CA ASN A 704 31.92 7.13 -8.64
C ASN A 704 32.30 8.54 -8.16
N GLU A 705 33.28 9.17 -8.82
CA GLU A 705 33.68 10.57 -8.56
C GLU A 705 32.49 11.52 -8.74
N GLN A 706 31.73 11.38 -9.84
CA GLN A 706 30.55 12.21 -10.10
C GLN A 706 29.44 12.02 -9.05
N ALA A 707 29.20 10.78 -8.58
CA ALA A 707 28.23 10.52 -7.53
C ALA A 707 28.64 11.16 -6.19
N VAL A 708 29.91 11.03 -5.81
CA VAL A 708 30.45 11.67 -4.60
C VAL A 708 30.38 13.20 -4.70
N GLU A 709 30.71 13.79 -5.85
CA GLU A 709 30.57 15.23 -6.06
C GLU A 709 29.12 15.71 -6.01
N ARG A 710 28.16 14.91 -6.50
CA ARG A 710 26.73 15.21 -6.37
C ARG A 710 26.28 15.13 -4.91
N ALA A 711 26.73 14.12 -4.16
CA ALA A 711 26.45 14.00 -2.73
C ALA A 711 27.00 15.19 -1.93
N LEU A 712 28.25 15.58 -2.15
CA LEU A 712 28.84 16.76 -1.52
C LEU A 712 28.04 18.04 -1.85
N ARG A 713 27.60 18.22 -3.10
CA ARG A 713 26.74 19.35 -3.51
C ARG A 713 25.37 19.31 -2.85
N PHE A 714 24.80 18.12 -2.69
CA PHE A 714 23.51 17.92 -2.02
C PHE A 714 23.60 18.27 -0.52
N LEU A 715 24.56 17.71 0.21
CA LEU A 715 24.75 17.93 1.66
C LEU A 715 25.12 19.39 2.00
N SER A 716 25.79 20.09 1.08
CA SER A 716 26.12 21.51 1.23
C SER A 716 25.04 22.46 0.69
N SER A 717 23.96 21.94 0.12
CA SER A 717 22.92 22.75 -0.52
C SER A 717 22.15 23.61 0.49
N LYS A 718 21.60 24.74 0.01
CA LYS A 718 20.71 25.59 0.81
C LYS A 718 19.49 24.83 1.34
N ALA A 719 18.96 23.89 0.54
CA ALA A 719 17.82 23.07 0.95
C ALA A 719 18.17 22.16 2.14
N PHE A 720 19.33 21.51 2.10
CA PHE A 720 19.78 20.68 3.22
C PHE A 720 19.96 21.52 4.50
N ARG A 721 20.59 22.69 4.40
CA ARG A 721 20.79 23.59 5.55
C ARG A 721 19.49 24.15 6.13
N ALA A 722 18.46 24.30 5.31
CA ALA A 722 17.13 24.73 5.76
C ALA A 722 16.40 23.61 6.51
N ALA A 723 16.51 22.37 6.01
CA ALA A 723 15.93 21.18 6.63
C ALA A 723 16.62 20.84 7.97
N PHE A 724 17.95 20.81 7.97
CA PHE A 724 18.76 20.54 9.16
C PHE A 724 19.76 21.68 9.32
N PRO A 725 19.52 22.69 10.19
CA PRO A 725 20.47 23.77 10.43
C PRO A 725 21.74 23.27 11.16
N PRO A 726 22.86 24.03 11.10
CA PRO A 726 24.10 23.68 11.78
C PRO A 726 24.02 23.83 13.29
#